data_AF-A0A0G0JJP5-F1
#
_entry.id   AF-A0A0G0JJP5-F1
#
_cell.length_a   1.000
_cell.length_b   1.000
_cell.length_c   1.000
_cell.angle_alpha   90.00
_cell.angle_beta   90.00
_cell.angle_gamma   90.00
#
_symmetry.space_group_name_H-M   'P 1'
#
loop_
_entity.id
_entity.type
_entity.pdbx_description
1 polymer ?
#
loop_
_entity_poly.entity_id
_entity_poly.type
_entity_poly.pdbx_seq_one_letter_code
_entity_poly.pdbx_strand_id
1 'polypeptide(L)'
;MMYKFKSMTDFDGLKIKLASPEEILSWSHGEVTKPETINYRSWRPEKDGLFCEKIFGPTKDYECYCGKYKKIRFKGVICDKCGVEVTTSKVRRERMGHISLAAPVTHLWYLKNSPSPISVLLDVPQKDLEAVVYFTKYLVTAVTADKRKEALSNLANNSKTRQDQIDSDTKILVETKNNDAQATKKELEKKIKNKDQLLIAQKETDVNLKQDVQKLENKAQSEKNRIEGLVKFLEDKITSLDVLTTLTDEELFYLAQFKADIFFESKMGADAILEVLSKIDLKETVVNLKKELSKTSSKLKKKKIMYKIRIMNGMRENDIEPSWMVAQKVPVIPPDLRPMVQLTGGRFATSDLNDLYRRLINRNNRLKKLIKLGAPEIILRNEKRMLQESVDMLIDAAKSTKNKRKSAKRTPRSLSDLLRGKKGRFRRNLLGKRVDYSGRSAIVVGPELKLNEVGLPKEIALEMYRPFVLRELMMIGLAPNIKSAKNLIDHRINEVYDILEKVTKDSYILLNRAPTLHKLSIQAFKPKLTDGLAIRLHPCVCKGFNADFDGDQMGVHLPLSRASQREARRLMLPSRNLLKPADGNPISVPTQEMAVGCYYITSIRENDVVKENDENFQGYSIFADKNEAELAYQTKKIDLRELIVVRQNGKLIKTTFGRLWFNTILPEEFDYQNVSMAGSKAMTDLVIKSLKIAGRKRTVQLIDDLKDIGFKGFTLSGLSLSMEDCGYLPEKDAIISAANKRVAEIDENFKMGLISNDEKKRLGQGVWMEITEEIAEKTWATLGTDSPIRIVAAAGIKRASKDQIKQLSGMRGLMVDPTGRIVPLPTKSNFRQGLSVFEYVTGARGTRKGLADTALKTADAGYLTRRLVDATHTSIIREDDCKTSKFITIEKNEKNRERYFSRRILGRYLVNDVIDPKTKKLIAAKNTAIDEGMATIIEESSVTSVDIRSPLVCKSLLGICKKCYGWDLSSRKLVKIGVPVGVIAAQSIGEPGTQLTLRTKHTGGVVGVDVTQGLPRVQELFEIRTPKLPSPLAEISGKIKVRETDDGYEIKLTGKDIKDNTKVITYLLPLNINLMVSDGDLVAQGTQLCSGSLDVRQIMDIKGLEAAQKYLINNIQGVYESQGITIHDKHLEVLVKEMSDKIKIEDPGDTNFLYGQYVTRAIFTQANEKAKSAKGKISKGKKVLLGLIQAALTTGSWLSAASFQQTTSVLTEASLLAEVDNLIGLKENVIIGRLIPVSKKQQLLQ
;
A
#
# COMPACT_ATOMS: atom_id res chain seq x y z
N MET A 1 -33.24 -16.71 24.47
CA MET A 1 -31.79 -17.02 24.52
C MET A 1 -30.92 -15.75 24.43
N MET A 2 -31.09 -14.80 25.34
CA MET A 2 -30.21 -13.62 25.43
C MET A 2 -29.67 -13.59 26.86
N TYR A 3 -28.50 -14.18 27.11
CA TYR A 3 -27.59 -13.95 28.25
C TYR A 3 -26.56 -15.09 28.31
N LYS A 4 -25.40 -14.92 27.65
CA LYS A 4 -24.08 -15.49 27.99
C LYS A 4 -23.02 -15.09 26.92
N PHE A 5 -22.59 -13.84 26.93
CA PHE A 5 -21.27 -13.46 26.43
C PHE A 5 -20.48 -12.92 27.62
N LYS A 6 -19.96 -13.82 28.48
CA LYS A 6 -19.15 -13.44 29.65
C LYS A 6 -17.70 -13.08 29.29
N SER A 7 -17.26 -13.36 28.05
CA SER A 7 -15.99 -12.89 27.47
C SER A 7 -16.10 -12.86 25.94
N MET A 8 -15.91 -11.70 25.31
CA MET A 8 -15.86 -11.54 23.84
C MET A 8 -14.60 -12.18 23.20
N THR A 9 -13.79 -12.89 23.98
CA THR A 9 -12.47 -13.43 23.57
C THR A 9 -12.48 -14.88 23.10
N ASP A 10 -13.63 -15.57 23.10
CA ASP A 10 -13.72 -17.03 22.89
C ASP A 10 -14.47 -17.37 21.59
N PHE A 11 -13.80 -17.27 20.45
CA PHE A 11 -14.32 -17.63 19.13
C PHE A 11 -13.16 -17.92 18.18
N ASP A 12 -13.20 -18.97 17.37
CA ASP A 12 -12.00 -19.36 16.61
C ASP A 12 -11.88 -18.63 15.26
N GLY A 13 -13.00 -18.17 14.71
CA GLY A 13 -13.02 -17.46 13.43
C GLY A 13 -14.24 -16.57 13.22
N LEU A 14 -14.26 -15.85 12.09
CA LEU A 14 -15.33 -14.96 11.67
C LEU A 14 -15.94 -15.43 10.34
N LYS A 15 -17.24 -15.72 10.34
CA LYS A 15 -18.01 -16.03 9.13
C LYS A 15 -18.75 -14.78 8.64
N ILE A 16 -18.71 -14.51 7.35
CA ILE A 16 -19.53 -13.49 6.69
C ILE A 16 -20.52 -14.19 5.76
N LYS A 17 -21.81 -13.83 5.78
CA LYS A 17 -22.87 -14.44 4.92
C LYS A 17 -23.78 -13.33 4.39
N LEU A 18 -24.42 -13.56 3.24
CA LEU A 18 -25.53 -12.74 2.76
C LEU A 18 -26.73 -12.84 3.72
N ALA A 19 -27.26 -11.70 4.16
CA ALA A 19 -28.34 -11.65 5.14
C ALA A 19 -29.71 -11.89 4.48
N SER A 20 -30.50 -12.81 5.03
CA SER A 20 -31.87 -13.04 4.54
C SER A 20 -32.86 -11.97 5.06
N PRO A 21 -34.02 -11.78 4.42
CA PRO A 21 -35.07 -10.89 4.92
C PRO A 21 -35.58 -11.25 6.32
N GLU A 22 -35.49 -12.53 6.70
CA GLU A 22 -35.88 -13.04 8.02
C GLU A 22 -34.79 -12.77 9.07
N GLU A 23 -33.52 -12.95 8.71
CA GLU A 23 -32.39 -12.58 9.57
C GLU A 23 -32.41 -11.08 9.89
N ILE A 24 -32.70 -10.22 8.90
CA ILE A 24 -32.83 -8.77 9.11
C ILE A 24 -33.96 -8.46 10.11
N LEU A 25 -35.07 -9.19 10.06
CA LEU A 25 -36.15 -9.05 11.06
C LEU A 25 -35.68 -9.50 12.44
N SER A 26 -34.94 -10.60 12.54
CA SER A 26 -34.43 -11.11 13.82
C SER A 26 -33.51 -10.11 14.54
N TRP A 27 -32.78 -9.29 13.78
CA TRP A 27 -31.94 -8.24 14.35
C TRP A 27 -32.71 -6.95 14.69
N SER A 28 -33.92 -6.80 14.14
CA SER A 28 -34.67 -5.57 14.24
C SER A 28 -35.53 -5.54 15.50
N HIS A 29 -35.47 -4.41 16.21
CA HIS A 29 -36.35 -4.14 17.35
C HIS A 29 -37.62 -3.34 16.97
N GLY A 30 -37.83 -3.07 15.68
CA GLY A 30 -39.02 -2.36 15.19
C GLY A 30 -38.85 -1.74 13.81
N GLU A 31 -39.98 -1.47 13.13
CA GLU A 31 -40.01 -0.83 11.81
C GLU A 31 -39.96 0.71 11.94
N VAL A 32 -39.11 1.36 11.14
CA VAL A 32 -39.07 2.81 11.00
C VAL A 32 -39.99 3.23 9.86
N THR A 33 -41.11 3.86 10.20
CA THR A 33 -42.11 4.29 9.20
C THR A 33 -41.98 5.76 8.86
N LYS A 34 -41.55 6.59 9.82
CA LYS A 34 -41.52 8.04 9.69
C LYS A 34 -40.12 8.59 9.33
N PRO A 35 -40.02 9.55 8.40
CA PRO A 35 -38.76 10.15 7.97
C PRO A 35 -38.18 11.15 9.00
N GLU A 36 -38.99 11.63 9.94
CA GLU A 36 -38.60 12.63 10.93
C GLU A 36 -37.56 12.08 11.92
N THR A 37 -36.71 12.97 12.43
CA THR A 37 -35.66 12.63 13.40
C THR A 37 -36.07 13.01 14.81
N ILE A 38 -36.09 14.31 15.11
CA ILE A 38 -36.43 14.89 16.40
C ILE A 38 -37.42 16.03 16.18
N ASN A 39 -38.21 16.31 17.20
CA ASN A 39 -39.06 17.49 17.23
C ASN A 39 -38.19 18.74 17.49
N TYR A 40 -38.29 19.77 16.66
CA TYR A 40 -37.46 20.97 16.80
C TYR A 40 -37.80 21.82 18.03
N ARG A 41 -39.01 21.69 18.60
CA ARG A 41 -39.44 22.43 19.80
C ARG A 41 -39.04 21.71 21.09
N SER A 42 -39.38 20.43 21.20
CA SER A 42 -39.14 19.64 22.43
C SER A 42 -37.79 18.93 22.46
N TRP A 43 -37.08 18.88 21.32
CA TRP A 43 -35.85 18.13 21.08
C TRP A 43 -35.94 16.64 21.38
N ARG A 44 -37.15 16.13 21.56
CA ARG A 44 -37.40 14.72 21.79
C ARG A 44 -37.46 13.96 20.46
N PRO A 45 -37.00 12.70 20.43
CA PRO A 45 -37.17 11.85 19.26
C PRO A 45 -38.63 11.70 18.86
N GLU A 46 -38.90 11.69 17.56
CA GLU A 46 -40.25 11.44 17.06
C GLU A 46 -40.62 9.95 17.19
N LYS A 47 -41.91 9.68 17.43
CA LYS A 47 -42.43 8.30 17.47
C LYS A 47 -42.38 7.68 16.07
N ASP A 48 -41.92 6.43 15.99
CA ASP A 48 -41.70 5.66 14.76
C ASP A 48 -40.74 6.31 13.74
N GLY A 49 -40.04 7.36 14.16
CA GLY A 49 -39.03 8.07 13.36
C GLY A 49 -37.63 7.46 13.46
N LEU A 50 -36.66 8.11 12.81
CA LEU A 50 -35.28 7.63 12.72
C LEU A 50 -34.54 7.57 14.07
N PHE A 51 -35.04 8.23 15.12
CA PHE A 51 -34.42 8.23 16.45
C PHE A 51 -35.34 7.63 17.52
N CYS A 52 -36.44 6.97 17.12
CA CYS A 52 -37.51 6.50 18.01
C CYS A 52 -36.99 5.70 19.21
N GLU A 53 -37.40 6.11 20.41
CA GLU A 53 -36.98 5.44 21.64
C GLU A 53 -37.60 4.05 21.82
N LYS A 54 -38.78 3.80 21.22
CA LYS A 54 -39.43 2.49 21.26
C LYS A 54 -38.60 1.43 20.54
N ILE A 55 -37.99 1.81 19.41
CA ILE A 55 -37.21 0.90 18.55
C ILE A 55 -35.78 0.77 19.09
N PHE A 56 -35.10 1.92 19.28
CA PHE A 56 -33.67 1.93 19.56
C PHE A 56 -33.33 1.92 21.06
N GLY A 57 -34.29 2.19 21.93
CA GLY A 57 -34.11 2.32 23.38
C GLY A 57 -34.08 3.78 23.87
N PRO A 58 -33.99 3.99 25.19
CA PRO A 58 -34.22 5.30 25.81
C PRO A 58 -33.06 6.29 25.59
N THR A 59 -33.35 7.58 25.45
CA THR A 59 -32.31 8.63 25.27
C THR A 59 -31.51 8.87 26.56
N LYS A 60 -32.16 8.72 27.72
CA LYS A 60 -31.55 8.85 29.05
C LYS A 60 -31.57 7.51 29.78
N ASP A 61 -30.57 7.29 30.62
CA ASP A 61 -30.46 6.05 31.38
C ASP A 61 -31.65 5.86 32.33
N TYR A 62 -32.32 4.72 32.20
CA TYR A 62 -33.46 4.32 33.03
C TYR A 62 -34.63 5.32 33.02
N GLU A 63 -34.87 5.98 31.89
CA GLU A 63 -36.01 6.89 31.69
C GLU A 63 -36.75 6.54 30.39
N CYS A 64 -38.07 6.35 30.47
CA CYS A 64 -38.91 6.15 29.30
C CYS A 64 -39.34 7.49 28.65
N TYR A 65 -39.73 7.47 27.37
CA TYR A 65 -40.14 8.66 26.61
C TYR A 65 -41.17 9.55 27.32
N CYS A 66 -42.22 8.97 27.91
CA CYS A 66 -43.27 9.75 28.58
C CYS A 66 -42.90 10.22 29.99
N GLY A 67 -41.81 9.71 30.57
CA GLY A 67 -41.39 10.02 31.93
C GLY A 67 -42.19 9.31 33.04
N LYS A 68 -43.12 8.39 32.73
CA LYS A 68 -43.87 7.59 33.72
C LYS A 68 -42.91 6.76 34.58
N TYR A 69 -42.00 6.04 33.95
CA TYR A 69 -40.96 5.26 34.60
C TYR A 69 -39.62 5.98 34.52
N LYS A 70 -39.07 6.29 35.70
CA LYS A 70 -37.76 6.93 35.93
C LYS A 70 -37.04 6.20 37.06
N LYS A 71 -35.70 6.16 37.00
CA LYS A 71 -34.79 5.52 37.97
C LYS A 71 -34.59 4.02 37.72
N ILE A 72 -33.47 3.51 38.22
CA ILE A 72 -32.98 2.13 38.03
C ILE A 72 -33.93 1.04 38.54
N ARG A 73 -34.82 1.35 39.49
CA ARG A 73 -35.78 0.39 40.07
C ARG A 73 -36.73 -0.24 39.05
N PHE A 74 -37.01 0.45 37.95
CA PHE A 74 -37.88 -0.03 36.88
C PHE A 74 -37.11 -0.67 35.71
N LYS A 75 -35.86 -1.07 35.93
CA LYS A 75 -35.03 -1.68 34.89
C LYS A 75 -35.73 -2.90 34.28
N GLY A 76 -35.85 -2.91 32.95
CA GLY A 76 -36.49 -3.99 32.19
C GLY A 76 -38.01 -3.87 32.04
N VAL A 77 -38.65 -2.90 32.70
CA VAL A 77 -40.09 -2.64 32.52
C VAL A 77 -40.32 -1.94 31.17
N ILE A 78 -41.23 -2.48 30.36
CA ILE A 78 -41.71 -1.84 29.13
C ILE A 78 -42.85 -0.91 29.49
N CYS A 79 -42.77 0.36 29.09
CA CYS A 79 -43.77 1.33 29.47
C CYS A 79 -45.09 1.15 28.72
N ASP A 80 -46.21 0.96 29.43
CA ASP A 80 -47.55 0.80 28.83
C ASP A 80 -47.99 2.00 27.97
N LYS A 81 -47.53 3.23 28.30
CA LYS A 81 -47.91 4.46 27.58
C LYS A 81 -47.10 4.71 26.31
N CYS A 82 -45.80 4.42 26.33
CA CYS A 82 -44.91 4.77 25.21
C CYS A 82 -44.20 3.57 24.55
N GLY A 83 -44.34 2.37 25.11
CA GLY A 83 -43.70 1.14 24.63
C GLY A 83 -42.18 1.11 24.78
N VAL A 84 -41.58 2.10 25.46
CA VAL A 84 -40.13 2.17 25.65
C VAL A 84 -39.72 1.29 26.82
N GLU A 85 -38.72 0.45 26.58
CA GLU A 85 -38.09 -0.37 27.61
C GLU A 85 -37.11 0.46 28.45
N VAL A 86 -37.26 0.42 29.77
CA VAL A 86 -36.42 1.17 30.71
C VAL A 86 -35.09 0.45 30.90
N THR A 87 -34.08 0.88 30.15
CA THR A 87 -32.71 0.35 30.18
C THR A 87 -31.69 1.48 30.10
N THR A 88 -30.40 1.15 30.01
CA THR A 88 -29.35 2.14 29.75
C THR A 88 -29.40 2.62 28.30
N SER A 89 -29.13 3.91 28.08
CA SER A 89 -29.05 4.53 26.75
C SER A 89 -28.06 3.84 25.79
N LYS A 90 -27.06 3.12 26.33
CA LYS A 90 -26.06 2.35 25.55
C LYS A 90 -26.67 1.39 24.52
N VAL A 91 -27.88 0.86 24.77
CA VAL A 91 -28.55 -0.04 23.82
C VAL A 91 -28.85 0.65 22.48
N ARG A 92 -28.94 1.99 22.44
CA ARG A 92 -29.12 2.81 21.21
C ARG A 92 -27.92 2.77 20.25
N ARG A 93 -26.81 2.16 20.68
CA ARG A 93 -25.63 1.91 19.87
C ARG A 93 -25.60 0.49 19.28
N GLU A 94 -26.46 -0.40 19.78
CA GLU A 94 -26.49 -1.84 19.45
C GLU A 94 -27.77 -2.23 18.70
N ARG A 95 -28.94 -1.71 19.11
CA ARG A 95 -30.25 -2.08 18.54
C ARG A 95 -30.42 -1.55 17.12
N MET A 96 -30.76 -2.45 16.19
CA MET A 96 -31.05 -2.10 14.80
C MET A 96 -32.57 -1.93 14.58
N GLY A 97 -32.93 -1.07 13.63
CA GLY A 97 -34.27 -0.96 13.07
C GLY A 97 -34.32 -1.61 11.68
N HIS A 98 -35.49 -1.67 11.08
CA HIS A 98 -35.62 -2.03 9.66
C HIS A 98 -36.66 -1.16 8.96
N ILE A 99 -36.63 -1.16 7.64
CA ILE A 99 -37.62 -0.53 6.76
C ILE A 99 -38.13 -1.59 5.80
N SER A 100 -39.44 -1.80 5.75
CA SER A 100 -40.08 -2.69 4.78
C SER A 100 -40.38 -1.92 3.51
N LEU A 101 -39.71 -2.29 2.42
CA LEU A 101 -39.82 -1.61 1.13
C LEU A 101 -41.15 -1.98 0.43
N ALA A 102 -41.75 -1.01 -0.25
CA ALA A 102 -42.98 -1.20 -1.00
C ALA A 102 -42.77 -1.95 -2.33
N ALA A 103 -41.54 -1.91 -2.84
CA ALA A 103 -41.08 -2.69 -3.98
C ALA A 103 -39.69 -3.23 -3.66
N PRO A 104 -39.33 -4.44 -4.12
CA PRO A 104 -38.00 -4.99 -3.97
C PRO A 104 -36.97 -4.10 -4.69
N VAL A 105 -35.74 -4.14 -4.19
CA VAL A 105 -34.62 -3.30 -4.68
C VAL A 105 -33.39 -4.18 -4.81
N THR A 106 -32.71 -4.14 -5.95
CA THR A 106 -31.48 -4.91 -6.11
C THR A 106 -30.34 -4.30 -5.30
N HIS A 107 -29.58 -5.11 -4.57
CA HIS A 107 -28.47 -4.59 -3.79
C HIS A 107 -27.28 -4.25 -4.70
N LEU A 108 -26.85 -2.99 -4.67
CA LEU A 108 -25.91 -2.38 -5.60
C LEU A 108 -24.58 -3.13 -5.77
N TRP A 109 -24.05 -3.74 -4.71
CA TRP A 109 -22.80 -4.50 -4.79
C TRP A 109 -22.90 -5.72 -5.70
N TYR A 110 -24.04 -6.42 -5.72
CA TYR A 110 -24.22 -7.61 -6.55
C TYR A 110 -24.62 -7.27 -8.00
N LEU A 111 -25.05 -6.04 -8.24
CA LEU A 111 -25.39 -5.52 -9.56
C LEU A 111 -24.19 -4.90 -10.28
N LYS A 112 -23.48 -3.95 -9.63
CA LYS A 112 -22.48 -3.08 -10.29
C LYS A 112 -21.01 -3.44 -10.04
N ASN A 113 -20.70 -4.39 -9.15
CA ASN A 113 -19.31 -4.84 -9.00
C ASN A 113 -18.83 -5.52 -10.29
N SER A 114 -17.52 -5.49 -10.52
CA SER A 114 -16.90 -6.20 -11.64
C SER A 114 -16.01 -7.32 -11.08
N PRO A 115 -16.33 -8.59 -11.32
CA PRO A 115 -17.53 -9.09 -12.02
C PRO A 115 -18.83 -8.91 -11.21
N SER A 116 -19.96 -8.82 -11.90
CA SER A 116 -21.29 -8.69 -11.29
C SER A 116 -21.86 -10.08 -11.01
N PRO A 117 -22.10 -10.46 -9.75
CA PRO A 117 -22.66 -11.77 -9.41
C PRO A 117 -23.99 -12.07 -10.09
N ILE A 118 -24.92 -11.10 -10.14
CA ILE A 118 -26.23 -11.28 -10.78
C ILE A 118 -26.07 -11.49 -12.28
N SER A 119 -25.23 -10.70 -12.94
CA SER A 119 -24.94 -10.85 -14.37
C SER A 119 -24.33 -12.21 -14.72
N VAL A 120 -23.44 -12.71 -13.87
CA VAL A 120 -22.85 -14.04 -14.06
C VAL A 120 -23.89 -15.15 -13.86
N LEU A 121 -24.74 -15.04 -12.84
CA LEU A 121 -25.75 -16.05 -12.54
C LEU A 121 -26.83 -16.13 -13.63
N LEU A 122 -27.29 -15.00 -14.14
CA LEU A 122 -28.32 -14.92 -15.18
C LEU A 122 -27.77 -15.03 -16.60
N ASP A 123 -26.46 -14.98 -16.79
CA ASP A 123 -25.80 -14.89 -18.11
C ASP A 123 -26.19 -13.66 -18.97
N VAL A 124 -26.90 -12.70 -18.39
CA VAL A 124 -27.29 -11.43 -19.04
C VAL A 124 -26.17 -10.39 -18.89
N PRO A 125 -25.82 -9.62 -19.93
CA PRO A 125 -24.83 -8.55 -19.83
C PRO A 125 -25.18 -7.53 -18.73
N GLN A 126 -24.16 -7.05 -17.99
CA GLN A 126 -24.35 -6.11 -16.89
C GLN A 126 -25.10 -4.83 -17.32
N LYS A 127 -24.81 -4.29 -18.50
CA LYS A 127 -25.47 -3.08 -19.01
C LYS A 127 -26.98 -3.28 -19.22
N ASP A 128 -27.37 -4.46 -19.71
CA ASP A 128 -28.78 -4.79 -19.93
C ASP A 128 -29.50 -5.05 -18.62
N LEU A 129 -28.86 -5.68 -17.64
CA LEU A 129 -29.42 -5.80 -16.29
C LEU A 129 -29.60 -4.44 -15.60
N GLU A 130 -28.64 -3.53 -15.75
CA GLU A 130 -28.79 -2.16 -15.25
C GLU A 130 -30.00 -1.47 -15.92
N ALA A 131 -30.16 -1.65 -17.24
CA ALA A 131 -31.31 -1.13 -17.98
C ALA A 131 -32.65 -1.70 -17.47
N VAL A 132 -32.70 -3.00 -17.13
CA VAL A 132 -33.89 -3.62 -16.53
C VAL A 132 -34.16 -3.06 -15.13
N VAL A 133 -33.15 -2.99 -14.25
CA VAL A 133 -33.30 -2.50 -12.87
C VAL A 133 -33.78 -1.05 -12.82
N TYR A 134 -33.28 -0.20 -13.70
CA TYR A 134 -33.65 1.22 -13.75
C TYR A 134 -34.85 1.52 -14.67
N PHE A 135 -35.65 0.49 -15.02
CA PHE A 135 -36.91 0.60 -15.75
C PHE A 135 -36.77 1.21 -17.16
N THR A 136 -35.73 0.84 -17.91
CA THR A 136 -35.58 1.23 -19.33
C THR A 136 -35.76 0.07 -20.31
N LYS A 137 -35.61 -1.18 -19.85
CA LYS A 137 -35.85 -2.40 -20.65
C LYS A 137 -36.69 -3.40 -19.85
N TYR A 138 -37.41 -4.27 -20.55
CA TYR A 138 -38.09 -5.43 -19.96
C TYR A 138 -37.16 -6.64 -20.00
N LEU A 139 -37.40 -7.57 -19.09
CA LEU A 139 -36.79 -8.89 -19.07
C LEU A 139 -37.90 -9.94 -19.22
N VAL A 140 -37.68 -10.87 -20.14
CA VAL A 140 -38.62 -11.98 -20.37
C VAL A 140 -38.47 -13.02 -19.27
N THR A 141 -39.55 -13.28 -18.54
CA THR A 141 -39.59 -14.17 -17.36
C THR A 141 -40.08 -15.57 -17.68
N ALA A 142 -40.94 -15.71 -18.70
CA ALA A 142 -41.48 -17.00 -19.16
C ALA A 142 -41.79 -16.95 -20.66
N VAL A 143 -41.65 -18.08 -21.34
CA VAL A 143 -41.98 -18.26 -22.76
C VAL A 143 -42.75 -19.57 -22.92
N THR A 144 -43.85 -19.53 -23.66
CA THR A 144 -44.70 -20.69 -23.97
C THR A 144 -44.54 -21.05 -25.44
N ALA A 145 -43.99 -22.23 -25.74
CA ALA A 145 -43.65 -22.62 -27.11
C ALA A 145 -44.88 -22.76 -28.03
N ASP A 146 -46.01 -23.25 -27.52
CA ASP A 146 -47.20 -23.54 -28.33
C ASP A 146 -47.83 -22.27 -28.89
N LYS A 147 -47.91 -21.22 -28.06
CA LYS A 147 -48.46 -19.91 -28.42
C LYS A 147 -47.55 -19.11 -29.37
N ARG A 148 -46.30 -19.54 -29.58
CA ARG A 148 -45.37 -18.88 -30.51
C ARG A 148 -45.83 -19.01 -31.96
N LYS A 149 -46.41 -20.16 -32.34
CA LYS A 149 -46.99 -20.38 -33.67
C LYS A 149 -48.23 -19.51 -33.90
N GLU A 150 -49.07 -19.41 -32.87
CA GLU A 150 -50.27 -18.56 -32.86
C GLU A 150 -49.90 -17.07 -32.99
N ALA A 151 -48.84 -16.63 -32.33
CA ALA A 151 -48.32 -15.27 -32.47
C ALA A 151 -47.84 -14.94 -33.88
N LEU A 152 -47.14 -15.87 -34.55
CA LEU A 152 -46.72 -15.71 -35.95
C LEU A 152 -47.92 -15.64 -36.90
N SER A 153 -48.96 -16.47 -36.69
CA SER A 153 -50.19 -16.37 -37.49
C SER A 153 -50.94 -15.06 -37.26
N ASN A 154 -51.01 -14.57 -36.02
CA ASN A 154 -51.65 -13.30 -35.70
C ASN A 154 -50.90 -12.12 -36.33
N LEU A 155 -49.57 -12.15 -36.33
CA LEU A 155 -48.73 -11.16 -36.96
C LEU A 155 -49.02 -11.08 -38.47
N ALA A 156 -49.04 -12.23 -39.16
CA ALA A 156 -49.28 -12.32 -40.60
C ALA A 156 -50.71 -11.92 -41.00
N ASN A 157 -51.72 -12.26 -40.19
CA ASN A 157 -53.11 -11.89 -40.46
C ASN A 157 -53.33 -10.39 -40.25
N ASN A 158 -52.86 -9.84 -39.13
CA ASN A 158 -53.02 -8.43 -38.80
C ASN A 158 -52.21 -7.52 -39.72
N SER A 159 -51.07 -7.97 -40.26
CA SER A 159 -50.32 -7.22 -41.26
C SER A 159 -51.09 -7.08 -42.57
N LYS A 160 -51.73 -8.17 -43.04
CA LYS A 160 -52.57 -8.15 -44.25
C LYS A 160 -53.76 -7.21 -44.08
N THR A 161 -54.51 -7.32 -42.98
CA THR A 161 -55.65 -6.43 -42.71
C THR A 161 -55.25 -4.95 -42.73
N ARG A 162 -54.05 -4.63 -42.25
CA ARG A 162 -53.51 -3.26 -42.28
C ARG A 162 -53.12 -2.79 -43.68
N GLN A 163 -52.52 -3.67 -44.48
CA GLN A 163 -52.21 -3.38 -45.88
C GLN A 163 -53.50 -3.15 -46.68
N ASP A 164 -54.54 -3.95 -46.42
CA ASP A 164 -55.86 -3.82 -47.05
C ASP A 164 -56.54 -2.50 -46.66
N GLN A 165 -56.42 -2.06 -45.40
CA GLN A 165 -56.91 -0.75 -44.95
C GLN A 165 -56.19 0.43 -45.63
N ILE A 166 -54.87 0.34 -45.81
CA ILE A 166 -54.12 1.37 -46.55
C ILE A 166 -54.60 1.43 -48.01
N ASP A 167 -54.88 0.28 -48.63
CA ASP A 167 -55.43 0.23 -49.98
C ASP A 167 -56.83 0.82 -50.07
N SER A 168 -57.71 0.55 -49.10
CA SER A 168 -59.05 1.15 -49.07
C SER A 168 -59.00 2.66 -48.86
N ASP A 169 -58.18 3.14 -47.92
CA ASP A 169 -58.05 4.56 -47.61
C ASP A 169 -57.44 5.33 -48.78
N THR A 170 -56.46 4.73 -49.46
CA THR A 170 -55.85 5.33 -50.66
C THR A 170 -56.87 5.42 -51.80
N LYS A 171 -57.69 4.38 -52.01
CA LYS A 171 -58.77 4.42 -53.03
C LYS A 171 -59.77 5.54 -52.75
N ILE A 172 -60.23 5.68 -51.51
CA ILE A 172 -61.16 6.74 -51.10
C ILE A 172 -60.54 8.13 -51.34
N LEU A 173 -59.26 8.31 -50.97
CA LEU A 173 -58.55 9.58 -51.19
C LEU A 173 -58.35 9.90 -52.68
N VAL A 174 -58.06 8.90 -53.50
CA VAL A 174 -57.96 9.06 -54.96
C VAL A 174 -59.32 9.43 -55.56
N GLU A 175 -60.40 8.81 -55.12
CA GLU A 175 -61.77 9.15 -55.56
C GLU A 175 -62.16 10.58 -55.18
N THR A 176 -61.85 11.03 -53.96
CA THR A 176 -62.11 12.43 -53.55
C THR A 176 -61.33 13.43 -54.40
N LYS A 177 -60.05 13.15 -54.70
CA LYS A 177 -59.23 14.00 -55.58
C LYS A 177 -59.72 14.02 -57.03
N ASN A 178 -60.21 12.89 -57.53
CA ASN A 178 -60.86 12.82 -58.83
C ASN A 178 -62.14 13.67 -58.87
N ASN A 179 -62.96 13.62 -57.82
CA ASN A 179 -64.17 14.43 -57.71
C ASN A 179 -63.86 15.93 -57.61
N ASP A 180 -62.84 16.32 -56.83
CA ASP A 180 -62.38 17.71 -56.72
C ASP A 180 -61.90 18.27 -58.06
N ALA A 181 -61.15 17.48 -58.83
CA ALA A 181 -60.69 17.89 -60.16
C ALA A 181 -61.82 17.99 -61.18
N GLN A 182 -62.83 17.13 -61.09
CA GLN A 182 -64.04 17.26 -61.92
C GLN A 182 -64.85 18.52 -61.56
N ALA A 183 -64.93 18.87 -60.28
CA ALA A 183 -65.58 20.10 -59.83
C ALA A 183 -64.82 21.35 -60.31
N THR A 184 -63.49 21.37 -60.20
CA THR A 184 -62.68 22.50 -60.69
C THR A 184 -62.71 22.63 -62.21
N LYS A 185 -62.75 21.53 -62.95
CA LYS A 185 -63.01 21.55 -64.41
C LYS A 185 -64.35 22.19 -64.76
N LYS A 186 -65.43 21.83 -64.06
CA LYS A 186 -66.76 22.43 -64.23
C LYS A 186 -66.80 23.91 -63.84
N GLU A 187 -66.00 24.35 -62.86
CA GLU A 187 -65.87 25.78 -62.53
C GLU A 187 -65.07 26.56 -63.56
N LEU A 188 -63.98 25.98 -64.09
CA LEU A 188 -63.15 26.59 -65.13
C LEU A 188 -63.94 26.78 -66.44
N GLU A 189 -64.82 25.82 -66.79
CA GLU A 189 -65.78 25.90 -67.90
C GLU A 189 -66.73 27.10 -67.79
N LYS A 190 -67.07 27.54 -66.57
CA LYS A 190 -67.93 28.71 -66.35
C LYS A 190 -67.17 30.04 -66.37
N LYS A 191 -65.88 30.04 -66.06
CA LYS A 191 -65.07 31.28 -65.87
C LYS A 191 -64.28 31.71 -67.12
N ILE A 192 -63.89 30.80 -68.01
CA ILE A 192 -63.00 31.11 -69.14
C ILE A 192 -63.77 30.96 -70.47
N LYS A 193 -63.93 32.06 -71.24
CA LYS A 193 -64.67 32.08 -72.52
C LYS A 193 -63.84 31.68 -73.75
N ASN A 194 -62.51 31.70 -73.65
CA ASN A 194 -61.60 31.42 -74.78
C ASN A 194 -61.20 29.93 -74.81
N LYS A 195 -61.45 29.24 -75.93
CA LYS A 195 -61.33 27.77 -76.06
C LYS A 195 -59.92 27.25 -75.78
N ASP A 196 -58.89 27.94 -76.26
CA ASP A 196 -57.50 27.48 -76.11
C ASP A 196 -57.00 27.63 -74.67
N GLN A 197 -57.36 28.73 -73.98
CA GLN A 197 -57.03 28.95 -72.57
C GLN A 197 -57.78 27.97 -71.65
N LEU A 198 -59.03 27.64 -71.98
CA LEU A 198 -59.81 26.63 -71.26
C LEU A 198 -59.13 25.27 -71.35
N LEU A 199 -58.68 24.88 -72.54
CA LEU A 199 -58.04 23.59 -72.80
C LEU A 199 -56.67 23.47 -72.10
N ILE A 200 -55.92 24.58 -72.02
CA ILE A 200 -54.65 24.64 -71.27
C ILE A 200 -54.91 24.48 -69.77
N ALA A 201 -55.88 25.20 -69.20
CA ALA A 201 -56.24 25.09 -67.78
C ALA A 201 -56.82 23.71 -67.40
N GLN A 202 -57.59 23.09 -68.30
CA GLN A 202 -58.07 21.71 -68.14
C GLN A 202 -56.92 20.69 -68.19
N LYS A 203 -55.95 20.88 -69.08
CA LYS A 203 -54.74 20.04 -69.12
C LYS A 203 -53.85 20.24 -67.89
N GLU A 204 -53.72 21.46 -67.39
CA GLU A 204 -52.94 21.77 -66.18
C GLU A 204 -53.57 21.14 -64.93
N THR A 205 -54.91 21.20 -64.81
CA THR A 205 -55.65 20.50 -63.74
C THR A 205 -55.52 18.98 -63.84
N ASP A 206 -55.50 18.40 -65.04
CA ASP A 206 -55.21 16.97 -65.24
C ASP A 206 -53.78 16.58 -64.88
N VAL A 207 -52.80 17.43 -65.21
CA VAL A 207 -51.39 17.20 -64.82
C VAL A 207 -51.25 17.27 -63.30
N ASN A 208 -51.89 18.24 -62.64
CA ASN A 208 -51.88 18.37 -61.19
C ASN A 208 -52.57 17.19 -60.50
N LEU A 209 -53.71 16.72 -61.02
CA LEU A 209 -54.38 15.51 -60.53
C LEU A 209 -53.48 14.29 -60.64
N LYS A 210 -52.83 14.07 -61.81
CA LYS A 210 -51.90 12.94 -61.99
C LYS A 210 -50.73 13.01 -61.00
N GLN A 211 -50.16 14.19 -60.79
CA GLN A 211 -49.10 14.39 -59.81
C GLN A 211 -49.56 14.10 -58.38
N ASP A 212 -50.77 14.51 -58.00
CA ASP A 212 -51.30 14.31 -56.65
C ASP A 212 -51.72 12.86 -56.39
N VAL A 213 -52.32 12.18 -57.37
CA VAL A 213 -52.58 10.73 -57.30
C VAL A 213 -51.27 9.97 -57.16
N GLN A 214 -50.26 10.30 -57.97
CA GLN A 214 -48.95 9.65 -57.89
C GLN A 214 -48.24 9.91 -56.55
N LYS A 215 -48.40 11.11 -55.94
CA LYS A 215 -47.91 11.37 -54.58
C LYS A 215 -48.63 10.53 -53.53
N LEU A 216 -49.94 10.32 -53.66
CA LEU A 216 -50.73 9.49 -52.74
C LEU A 216 -50.35 8.01 -52.85
N GLU A 217 -50.23 7.48 -54.06
CA GLU A 217 -49.79 6.10 -54.31
C GLU A 217 -48.36 5.86 -53.80
N ASN A 218 -47.43 6.80 -54.05
CA ASN A 218 -46.07 6.73 -53.52
C ASN A 218 -46.04 6.75 -51.99
N LYS A 219 -46.91 7.54 -51.35
CA LYS A 219 -47.04 7.54 -49.88
C LYS A 219 -47.54 6.18 -49.38
N ALA A 220 -48.62 5.65 -49.95
CA ALA A 220 -49.16 4.34 -49.60
C ALA A 220 -48.13 3.22 -49.75
N GLN A 221 -47.39 3.22 -50.86
CA GLN A 221 -46.33 2.24 -51.10
C GLN A 221 -45.18 2.37 -50.09
N SER A 222 -44.80 3.59 -49.72
CA SER A 222 -43.76 3.82 -48.70
C SER A 222 -44.18 3.32 -47.31
N GLU A 223 -45.46 3.46 -46.94
CA GLU A 223 -45.99 2.96 -45.67
C GLU A 223 -46.10 1.43 -45.66
N LYS A 224 -46.52 0.81 -46.77
CA LYS A 224 -46.51 -0.66 -46.94
C LYS A 224 -45.12 -1.24 -46.78
N ASN A 225 -44.12 -0.67 -47.48
CA ASN A 225 -42.73 -1.10 -47.36
C ASN A 225 -42.21 -0.96 -45.92
N ARG A 226 -42.63 0.08 -45.19
CA ARG A 226 -42.28 0.26 -43.77
C ARG A 226 -42.90 -0.81 -42.89
N ILE A 227 -44.17 -1.18 -43.13
CA ILE A 227 -44.87 -2.25 -42.41
C ILE A 227 -44.21 -3.60 -42.69
N GLU A 228 -43.88 -3.91 -43.93
CA GLU A 228 -43.19 -5.17 -44.28
C GLU A 228 -41.82 -5.26 -43.62
N GLY A 229 -41.05 -4.15 -43.59
CA GLY A 229 -39.79 -4.08 -42.86
C GLY A 229 -39.97 -4.32 -41.36
N LEU A 230 -41.01 -3.75 -40.75
CA LEU A 230 -41.36 -3.98 -39.34
C LEU A 230 -41.79 -5.42 -39.07
N VAL A 231 -42.59 -6.03 -39.95
CA VAL A 231 -43.05 -7.41 -39.82
C VAL A 231 -41.87 -8.37 -39.85
N LYS A 232 -40.97 -8.25 -40.83
CA LYS A 232 -39.75 -9.06 -40.89
C LYS A 232 -38.90 -8.92 -39.63
N PHE A 233 -38.72 -7.69 -39.16
CA PHE A 233 -37.99 -7.44 -37.90
C PHE A 233 -38.68 -8.11 -36.69
N LEU A 234 -40.01 -8.08 -36.61
CA LEU A 234 -40.77 -8.72 -35.54
C LEU A 234 -40.74 -10.25 -35.65
N GLU A 235 -40.75 -10.84 -36.84
CA GLU A 235 -40.60 -12.28 -37.07
C GLU A 235 -39.23 -12.79 -36.58
N ASP A 236 -38.15 -12.09 -36.96
CA ASP A 236 -36.79 -12.39 -36.49
C ASP A 236 -36.69 -12.27 -34.97
N LYS A 237 -37.44 -11.33 -34.37
CA LYS A 237 -37.49 -11.17 -32.91
C LYS A 237 -38.29 -12.26 -32.22
N ILE A 238 -39.48 -12.61 -32.71
CA ILE A 238 -40.32 -13.67 -32.13
C ILE A 238 -39.59 -15.01 -32.13
N THR A 239 -38.85 -15.30 -33.20
CA THR A 239 -38.05 -16.52 -33.33
C THR A 239 -36.83 -16.53 -32.41
N SER A 240 -36.19 -15.38 -32.17
CA SER A 240 -35.03 -15.25 -31.27
C SER A 240 -35.37 -15.02 -29.78
N LEU A 241 -36.65 -14.85 -29.45
CA LEU A 241 -37.14 -14.45 -28.12
C LEU A 241 -37.16 -15.61 -27.11
N ASP A 242 -36.09 -15.77 -26.33
CA ASP A 242 -36.02 -16.79 -25.27
C ASP A 242 -36.06 -16.17 -23.85
N VAL A 243 -36.20 -17.01 -22.82
CA VAL A 243 -36.18 -16.57 -21.41
C VAL A 243 -34.87 -15.82 -21.13
N LEU A 244 -34.93 -14.73 -20.35
CA LEU A 244 -33.80 -13.83 -20.03
C LEU A 244 -33.36 -12.87 -21.15
N THR A 245 -34.01 -12.88 -22.31
CA THR A 245 -33.81 -11.83 -23.32
C THR A 245 -34.42 -10.50 -22.83
N THR A 246 -33.83 -9.38 -23.27
CA THR A 246 -34.33 -8.05 -22.93
C THR A 246 -35.03 -7.39 -24.10
N LEU A 247 -36.13 -6.71 -23.83
CA LEU A 247 -36.94 -5.99 -24.81
C LEU A 247 -36.97 -4.49 -24.52
N THR A 248 -37.04 -3.66 -25.57
CA THR A 248 -37.30 -2.22 -25.43
C THR A 248 -38.81 -1.93 -25.34
N ASP A 249 -39.18 -0.73 -24.87
CA ASP A 249 -40.58 -0.28 -24.86
C ASP A 249 -41.18 -0.27 -26.29
N GLU A 250 -40.39 0.11 -27.31
CA GLU A 250 -40.82 0.12 -28.72
C GLU A 250 -41.11 -1.29 -29.25
N GLU A 251 -40.20 -2.25 -29.00
CA GLU A 251 -40.36 -3.64 -29.42
C GLU A 251 -41.64 -4.25 -28.81
N LEU A 252 -41.88 -4.00 -27.52
CA LEU A 252 -43.07 -4.50 -26.82
C LEU A 252 -44.36 -3.82 -27.32
N PHE A 253 -44.32 -2.52 -27.61
CA PHE A 253 -45.44 -1.79 -28.19
C PHE A 253 -45.83 -2.36 -29.56
N TYR A 254 -44.87 -2.61 -30.44
CA TYR A 254 -45.15 -3.19 -31.75
C TYR A 254 -45.69 -4.62 -31.64
N LEU A 255 -45.13 -5.46 -30.77
CA LEU A 255 -45.65 -6.81 -30.53
C LEU A 255 -47.10 -6.79 -30.03
N ALA A 256 -47.44 -5.89 -29.11
CA ALA A 256 -48.81 -5.72 -28.63
C ALA A 256 -49.76 -5.20 -29.72
N GLN A 257 -49.29 -4.27 -30.55
CA GLN A 257 -50.09 -3.70 -31.65
C GLN A 257 -50.53 -4.77 -32.67
N PHE A 258 -49.69 -5.76 -32.93
CA PHE A 258 -50.01 -6.88 -33.82
C PHE A 258 -50.59 -8.11 -33.09
N LYS A 259 -50.92 -7.98 -31.79
CA LYS A 259 -51.42 -9.07 -30.92
C LYS A 259 -50.52 -10.32 -30.91
N ALA A 260 -49.21 -10.10 -30.94
CA ALA A 260 -48.19 -11.14 -30.97
C ALA A 260 -47.47 -11.32 -29.61
N ASP A 261 -48.02 -10.77 -28.52
CA ASP A 261 -47.47 -10.80 -27.16
C ASP A 261 -47.95 -11.99 -26.30
N ILE A 262 -48.82 -12.84 -26.83
CA ILE A 262 -49.50 -13.93 -26.10
C ILE A 262 -48.53 -15.03 -25.63
N PHE A 263 -47.37 -15.17 -26.28
CA PHE A 263 -46.47 -16.31 -26.08
C PHE A 263 -45.43 -16.10 -24.96
N PHE A 264 -45.24 -14.89 -24.45
CA PHE A 264 -44.22 -14.62 -23.43
C PHE A 264 -44.73 -13.67 -22.34
N GLU A 265 -44.15 -13.79 -21.14
CA GLU A 265 -44.33 -12.83 -20.06
C GLU A 265 -43.07 -12.00 -19.91
N SER A 266 -43.22 -10.69 -19.70
CA SER A 266 -42.10 -9.80 -19.43
C SER A 266 -42.39 -8.85 -18.29
N LYS A 267 -41.37 -8.58 -17.48
CA LYS A 267 -41.44 -7.66 -16.33
C LYS A 267 -40.24 -6.73 -16.34
N MET A 268 -40.34 -5.63 -15.60
CA MET A 268 -39.25 -4.66 -15.42
C MET A 268 -38.79 -4.59 -13.96
N GLY A 269 -37.63 -3.95 -13.77
CA GLY A 269 -37.14 -3.58 -12.45
C GLY A 269 -36.60 -4.76 -11.65
N ALA A 270 -36.42 -4.51 -10.35
CA ALA A 270 -35.97 -5.53 -9.41
C ALA A 270 -36.99 -6.66 -9.21
N ASP A 271 -38.28 -6.41 -9.47
CA ASP A 271 -39.35 -7.42 -9.43
C ASP A 271 -39.07 -8.57 -10.41
N ALA A 272 -38.71 -8.23 -11.65
CA ALA A 272 -38.36 -9.21 -12.69
C ALA A 272 -37.16 -10.08 -12.27
N ILE A 273 -36.14 -9.44 -11.69
CA ILE A 273 -34.92 -10.13 -11.25
C ILE A 273 -35.21 -11.04 -10.06
N LEU A 274 -36.02 -10.60 -9.10
CA LEU A 274 -36.43 -11.41 -7.95
C LEU A 274 -37.15 -12.69 -8.40
N GLU A 275 -38.10 -12.55 -9.32
CA GLU A 275 -38.86 -13.69 -9.85
C GLU A 275 -37.93 -14.69 -10.57
N VAL A 276 -37.09 -14.18 -11.46
CA VAL A 276 -36.14 -15.03 -12.20
C VAL A 276 -35.19 -15.74 -11.23
N LEU A 277 -34.62 -15.03 -10.25
CA LEU A 277 -33.70 -15.62 -9.28
C LEU A 277 -34.38 -16.67 -8.38
N SER A 278 -35.66 -16.50 -8.07
CA SER A 278 -36.44 -17.46 -7.27
C SER A 278 -36.74 -18.77 -7.99
N LYS A 279 -36.82 -18.76 -9.33
CA LYS A 279 -37.06 -19.95 -10.16
C LYS A 279 -35.80 -20.80 -10.39
N ILE A 280 -34.62 -20.33 -9.99
CA ILE A 280 -33.35 -21.05 -10.22
C ILE A 280 -33.20 -22.19 -9.21
N ASP A 281 -33.28 -23.43 -9.68
CA ASP A 281 -32.79 -24.58 -8.90
C ASP A 281 -31.26 -24.69 -9.01
N LEU A 282 -30.57 -24.42 -7.90
CA LEU A 282 -29.12 -24.49 -7.80
C LEU A 282 -28.56 -25.89 -8.08
N LYS A 283 -29.29 -26.97 -7.77
CA LYS A 283 -28.80 -28.35 -7.93
C LYS A 283 -28.78 -28.74 -9.40
N GLU A 284 -29.90 -28.57 -10.08
CA GLU A 284 -30.05 -28.95 -11.49
C GLU A 284 -29.13 -28.12 -12.40
N THR A 285 -29.12 -26.81 -12.20
CA THR A 285 -28.27 -25.90 -12.98
C THR A 285 -26.77 -26.20 -12.83
N VAL A 286 -26.29 -26.57 -11.64
CA VAL A 286 -24.89 -26.98 -11.45
C VAL A 286 -24.58 -28.26 -12.23
N VAL A 287 -25.49 -29.23 -12.28
CA VAL A 287 -25.31 -30.46 -13.09
C VAL A 287 -25.23 -30.13 -14.58
N ASN A 288 -26.09 -29.24 -15.07
CA ASN A 288 -26.08 -28.80 -16.46
C ASN A 288 -24.81 -28.04 -16.82
N LEU A 289 -24.37 -27.11 -15.97
CA LEU A 289 -23.12 -26.36 -16.16
C LEU A 289 -21.89 -27.27 -16.13
N LYS A 290 -21.88 -28.34 -15.32
CA LYS A 290 -20.79 -29.35 -15.35
C LYS A 290 -20.74 -30.09 -16.69
N LYS A 291 -21.90 -30.44 -17.28
CA LYS A 291 -21.97 -31.05 -18.63
C LYS A 291 -21.45 -30.08 -19.69
N GLU A 292 -21.85 -28.81 -19.64
CA GLU A 292 -21.35 -27.76 -20.56
C GLU A 292 -19.84 -27.53 -20.43
N LEU A 293 -19.33 -27.57 -19.20
CA LEU A 293 -17.90 -27.40 -18.93
C LEU A 293 -17.05 -28.48 -19.63
N SER A 294 -17.56 -29.72 -19.67
CA SER A 294 -16.87 -30.83 -20.33
C SER A 294 -16.87 -30.71 -21.86
N LYS A 295 -17.93 -30.14 -22.45
CA LYS A 295 -18.07 -29.96 -23.92
C LYS A 295 -17.31 -28.74 -24.45
N THR A 296 -17.14 -27.70 -23.64
CA THR A 296 -16.58 -26.42 -24.10
C THR A 296 -15.06 -26.51 -24.30
N SER A 297 -14.53 -26.03 -25.43
CA SER A 297 -13.08 -25.93 -25.68
C SER A 297 -12.47 -24.55 -25.34
N SER A 298 -13.26 -23.47 -25.45
CA SER A 298 -12.81 -22.08 -25.24
C SER A 298 -12.45 -21.76 -23.78
N LYS A 299 -11.23 -21.27 -23.53
CA LYS A 299 -10.71 -20.90 -22.21
C LYS A 299 -11.53 -19.82 -21.49
N LEU A 300 -12.04 -18.83 -22.22
CA LEU A 300 -12.83 -17.72 -21.66
C LEU A 300 -14.20 -18.20 -21.17
N LYS A 301 -14.91 -18.99 -21.99
CA LYS A 301 -16.20 -19.59 -21.61
C LYS A 301 -16.04 -20.54 -20.42
N LYS A 302 -15.01 -21.40 -20.42
CA LYS A 302 -14.67 -22.27 -19.27
C LYS A 302 -14.53 -21.48 -17.97
N LYS A 303 -13.79 -20.37 -17.98
CA LYS A 303 -13.60 -19.52 -16.80
C LYS A 303 -14.92 -18.94 -16.28
N LYS A 304 -15.81 -18.49 -17.16
CA LYS A 304 -17.13 -17.95 -16.80
C LYS A 304 -18.03 -19.02 -16.17
N ILE A 305 -18.13 -20.19 -16.81
CA ILE A 305 -18.91 -21.33 -16.33
C ILE A 305 -18.42 -21.79 -14.96
N MET A 306 -17.10 -21.93 -14.78
CA MET A 306 -16.55 -22.32 -13.49
C MET A 306 -16.81 -21.30 -12.39
N TYR A 307 -16.66 -20.00 -12.68
CA TYR A 307 -16.97 -18.95 -11.72
C TYR A 307 -18.44 -19.03 -11.26
N LYS A 308 -19.36 -19.29 -12.21
CA LYS A 308 -20.77 -19.55 -11.93
C LYS A 308 -20.97 -20.77 -11.03
N ILE A 309 -20.35 -21.91 -11.36
CA ILE A 309 -20.41 -23.14 -10.55
C ILE A 309 -19.91 -22.90 -9.12
N ARG A 310 -18.81 -22.17 -8.91
CA ARG A 310 -18.29 -21.88 -7.56
C ARG A 310 -19.27 -21.06 -6.73
N ILE A 311 -19.84 -20.00 -7.30
CA ILE A 311 -20.82 -19.18 -6.58
C ILE A 311 -22.03 -20.06 -6.21
N MET A 312 -22.55 -20.84 -7.15
CA MET A 312 -23.73 -21.68 -6.93
C MET A 312 -23.47 -22.79 -5.92
N ASN A 313 -22.30 -23.44 -5.95
CA ASN A 313 -21.91 -24.41 -4.93
C ASN A 313 -21.73 -23.75 -3.57
N GLY A 314 -21.07 -22.59 -3.49
CA GLY A 314 -20.90 -21.84 -2.25
C GLY A 314 -22.24 -21.41 -1.63
N MET A 315 -23.19 -21.00 -2.46
CA MET A 315 -24.56 -20.71 -2.05
C MET A 315 -25.27 -21.96 -1.53
N ARG A 316 -25.17 -23.07 -2.27
CA ARG A 316 -25.80 -24.36 -1.92
C ARG A 316 -25.26 -24.95 -0.62
N GLU A 317 -23.93 -24.93 -0.42
CA GLU A 317 -23.28 -25.47 0.79
C GLU A 317 -23.62 -24.69 2.06
N ASN A 318 -24.07 -23.43 1.92
CA ASN A 318 -24.33 -22.52 3.04
C ASN A 318 -25.79 -22.09 3.17
N ASP A 319 -26.70 -22.76 2.45
CA ASP A 319 -28.13 -22.44 2.41
C ASP A 319 -28.35 -20.94 2.17
N ILE A 320 -27.78 -20.43 1.07
CA ILE A 320 -28.00 -19.06 0.58
C ILE A 320 -28.88 -19.14 -0.65
N GLU A 321 -30.01 -18.44 -0.62
CA GLU A 321 -30.82 -18.27 -1.82
C GLU A 321 -30.32 -17.08 -2.66
N PRO A 322 -30.27 -17.21 -4.00
CA PRO A 322 -29.92 -16.10 -4.88
C PRO A 322 -30.88 -14.91 -4.76
N SER A 323 -32.14 -15.16 -4.40
CA SER A 323 -33.20 -14.17 -4.20
C SER A 323 -32.81 -13.08 -3.18
N TRP A 324 -31.99 -13.41 -2.18
CA TRP A 324 -31.58 -12.48 -1.11
C TRP A 324 -30.65 -11.35 -1.59
N MET A 325 -30.10 -11.43 -2.81
CA MET A 325 -29.40 -10.30 -3.43
C MET A 325 -30.35 -9.13 -3.77
N VAL A 326 -31.65 -9.40 -3.80
CA VAL A 326 -32.70 -8.40 -3.94
C VAL A 326 -33.30 -8.10 -2.56
N ALA A 327 -33.03 -6.91 -2.06
CA ALA A 327 -33.48 -6.47 -0.75
C ALA A 327 -34.98 -6.13 -0.78
N GLN A 328 -35.76 -6.82 0.05
CA GLN A 328 -37.15 -6.46 0.37
C GLN A 328 -37.22 -5.62 1.67
N LYS A 329 -36.26 -5.81 2.57
CA LYS A 329 -36.13 -5.11 3.85
C LYS A 329 -34.74 -4.53 3.96
N VAL A 330 -34.64 -3.30 4.45
CA VAL A 330 -33.35 -2.60 4.62
C VAL A 330 -33.13 -2.34 6.11
N PRO A 331 -32.00 -2.79 6.70
CA PRO A 331 -31.69 -2.50 8.09
C PRO A 331 -31.32 -1.01 8.28
N VAL A 332 -31.76 -0.47 9.41
CA VAL A 332 -31.45 0.89 9.86
C VAL A 332 -30.40 0.80 10.96
N ILE A 333 -29.23 1.37 10.70
CA ILE A 333 -28.12 1.40 11.66
C ILE A 333 -28.52 2.17 12.94
N PRO A 334 -28.01 1.77 14.12
CA PRO A 334 -28.34 2.41 15.40
C PRO A 334 -28.06 3.94 15.39
N PRO A 335 -28.90 4.76 16.05
CA PRO A 335 -28.80 6.22 16.07
C PRO A 335 -27.45 6.78 16.53
N ASP A 336 -26.81 6.15 17.52
CA ASP A 336 -25.53 6.63 18.06
C ASP A 336 -24.37 6.46 17.06
N LEU A 337 -24.54 5.60 16.05
CA LEU A 337 -23.60 5.47 14.93
C LEU A 337 -23.85 6.52 13.83
N ARG A 338 -24.97 7.24 13.89
CA ARG A 338 -25.38 8.34 13.00
C ARG A 338 -25.91 9.54 13.80
N PRO A 339 -25.10 10.10 14.71
CA PRO A 339 -25.58 11.03 15.72
C PRO A 339 -26.09 12.35 15.11
N MET A 340 -26.97 12.99 15.86
CA MET A 340 -27.41 14.37 15.66
C MET A 340 -27.05 15.13 16.92
N VAL A 341 -26.08 16.03 16.83
CA VAL A 341 -25.52 16.75 17.99
C VAL A 341 -25.85 18.22 17.88
N GLN A 342 -26.33 18.81 18.96
CA GLN A 342 -26.57 20.25 19.05
C GLN A 342 -25.23 20.98 19.22
N LEU A 343 -25.02 22.02 18.42
CA LEU A 343 -23.89 22.94 18.53
C LEU A 343 -24.28 24.13 19.42
N THR A 344 -23.27 24.83 19.95
CA THR A 344 -23.44 26.11 20.63
C THR A 344 -24.14 27.10 19.67
N GLY A 345 -25.33 27.58 20.04
CA GLY A 345 -26.18 28.43 19.18
C GLY A 345 -27.43 27.75 18.60
N GLY A 346 -27.84 26.59 19.12
CA GLY A 346 -29.12 25.95 18.78
C GLY A 346 -29.17 25.25 17.43
N ARG A 347 -28.10 25.29 16.64
CA ARG A 347 -27.96 24.56 15.37
C ARG A 347 -27.65 23.08 15.64
N PHE A 348 -27.98 22.21 14.68
CA PHE A 348 -27.69 20.78 14.75
C PHE A 348 -26.67 20.36 13.68
N ALA A 349 -25.69 19.55 14.09
CA ALA A 349 -24.84 18.80 13.18
C ALA A 349 -25.41 17.39 13.02
N THR A 350 -25.82 17.04 11.81
CA THR A 350 -26.37 15.73 11.46
C THR A 350 -25.38 14.89 10.67
N SER A 351 -25.43 13.57 10.85
CA SER A 351 -24.76 12.65 9.93
C SER A 351 -25.44 12.61 8.56
N ASP A 352 -24.65 12.62 7.48
CA ASP A 352 -25.13 12.48 6.09
C ASP A 352 -26.02 11.23 5.89
N LEU A 353 -25.81 10.17 6.68
CA LEU A 353 -26.63 8.96 6.63
C LEU A 353 -28.10 9.22 6.96
N ASN A 354 -28.40 10.15 7.88
CA ASN A 354 -29.77 10.47 8.25
C ASN A 354 -30.53 11.06 7.06
N ASP A 355 -29.86 11.87 6.22
CA ASP A 355 -30.46 12.42 5.01
C ASP A 355 -30.72 11.35 3.95
N LEU A 356 -29.83 10.36 3.83
CA LEU A 356 -29.99 9.22 2.93
C LEU A 356 -31.16 8.32 3.37
N TYR A 357 -31.24 7.97 4.65
CA TYR A 357 -32.37 7.22 5.20
C TYR A 357 -33.69 7.99 5.06
N ARG A 358 -33.70 9.29 5.36
CA ARG A 358 -34.88 10.15 5.21
C ARG A 358 -35.38 10.16 3.77
N ARG A 359 -34.47 10.27 2.79
CA ARG A 359 -34.83 10.21 1.37
C ARG A 359 -35.46 8.87 1.00
N LEU A 360 -34.86 7.76 1.44
CA LEU A 360 -35.38 6.40 1.22
C LEU A 360 -36.79 6.26 1.80
N ILE A 361 -36.99 6.63 3.07
CA ILE A 361 -38.31 6.53 3.74
C ILE A 361 -39.36 7.37 3.02
N ASN A 362 -39.03 8.61 2.64
CA ASN A 362 -39.93 9.48 1.89
C ASN A 362 -40.36 8.86 0.55
N ARG A 363 -39.42 8.30 -0.21
CA ARG A 363 -39.72 7.62 -1.48
C ARG A 363 -40.56 6.37 -1.27
N ASN A 364 -40.22 5.58 -0.25
CA ASN A 364 -40.95 4.37 0.10
C ASN A 364 -42.40 4.67 0.48
N ASN A 365 -42.62 5.65 1.37
CA ASN A 365 -43.96 6.07 1.79
C ASN A 365 -44.77 6.67 0.64
N ARG A 366 -44.12 7.47 -0.22
CA ARG A 366 -44.76 8.00 -1.43
C ARG A 366 -45.18 6.88 -2.37
N LEU A 367 -44.34 5.88 -2.60
CA LEU A 367 -44.67 4.71 -3.41
C LEU A 367 -45.83 3.91 -2.78
N LYS A 368 -45.81 3.64 -1.46
CA LYS A 368 -46.95 3.00 -0.75
C LYS A 368 -48.26 3.77 -0.98
N LYS A 369 -48.22 5.11 -0.91
CA LYS A 369 -49.40 5.95 -1.13
C LYS A 369 -49.88 5.89 -2.59
N LEU A 370 -48.97 5.94 -3.57
CA LEU A 370 -49.31 5.86 -4.99
C LEU A 370 -49.92 4.50 -5.37
N ILE A 371 -49.41 3.41 -4.80
CA ILE A 371 -49.99 2.06 -4.99
C ILE A 371 -51.42 2.02 -4.43
N LYS A 372 -51.64 2.55 -3.22
CA LYS A 372 -52.98 2.61 -2.61
C LYS A 372 -53.98 3.45 -3.42
N LEU A 373 -53.51 4.47 -4.12
CA LEU A 373 -54.34 5.33 -4.97
C LEU A 373 -54.57 4.75 -6.38
N GLY A 374 -53.96 3.62 -6.73
CA GLY A 374 -54.07 3.03 -8.07
C GLY A 374 -53.43 3.91 -9.15
N ALA A 375 -52.33 4.61 -8.85
CA ALA A 375 -51.67 5.50 -9.81
C ALA A 375 -51.20 4.76 -11.07
N PRO A 376 -51.19 5.42 -12.25
CA PRO A 376 -50.70 4.83 -13.50
C PRO A 376 -49.29 4.26 -13.42
N GLU A 377 -49.03 3.20 -14.21
CA GLU A 377 -47.80 2.43 -14.11
C GLU A 377 -46.53 3.26 -14.38
N ILE A 378 -46.59 4.24 -15.28
CA ILE A 378 -45.47 5.15 -15.59
C ILE A 378 -45.01 5.90 -14.33
N ILE A 379 -45.95 6.37 -13.51
CA ILE A 379 -45.65 7.07 -12.26
C ILE A 379 -45.06 6.09 -11.24
N LEU A 380 -45.62 4.89 -11.13
CA LEU A 380 -45.11 3.84 -10.25
C LEU A 380 -43.69 3.42 -10.64
N ARG A 381 -43.40 3.22 -11.94
CA ARG A 381 -42.07 2.90 -12.48
C ARG A 381 -41.05 3.98 -12.14
N ASN A 382 -41.40 5.24 -12.35
CA ASN A 382 -40.52 6.35 -11.99
C ASN A 382 -40.24 6.39 -10.48
N GLU A 383 -41.25 6.19 -9.63
CA GLU A 383 -41.04 6.23 -8.18
C GLU A 383 -40.31 4.98 -7.65
N LYS A 384 -40.53 3.79 -8.25
CA LYS A 384 -39.72 2.58 -8.02
C LYS A 384 -38.25 2.80 -8.41
N ARG A 385 -37.99 3.41 -9.56
CA ARG A 385 -36.63 3.82 -9.99
C ARG A 385 -35.98 4.76 -8.98
N MET A 386 -36.72 5.78 -8.52
CA MET A 386 -36.22 6.73 -7.52
C MET A 386 -35.97 6.07 -6.15
N LEU A 387 -36.75 5.05 -5.79
CA LEU A 387 -36.52 4.23 -4.59
C LEU A 387 -35.22 3.41 -4.72
N GLN A 388 -35.03 2.71 -5.85
CA GLN A 388 -33.79 1.99 -6.16
C GLN A 388 -32.57 2.91 -6.07
N GLU A 389 -32.62 4.09 -6.71
CA GLU A 389 -31.55 5.09 -6.63
C GLU A 389 -31.28 5.56 -5.19
N SER A 390 -32.31 5.66 -4.36
CA SER A 390 -32.16 6.10 -2.96
C SER A 390 -31.44 5.06 -2.10
N VAL A 391 -31.73 3.76 -2.33
CA VAL A 391 -31.02 2.65 -1.69
C VAL A 391 -29.59 2.55 -2.21
N ASP A 392 -29.38 2.72 -3.52
CA ASP A 392 -28.05 2.76 -4.13
C ASP A 392 -27.17 3.83 -3.48
N MET A 393 -27.72 5.04 -3.27
CA MET A 393 -27.00 6.13 -2.60
C MET A 393 -26.71 5.84 -1.12
N LEU A 394 -27.60 5.15 -0.42
CA LEU A 394 -27.39 4.73 0.97
C LEU A 394 -26.23 3.73 1.08
N ILE A 395 -26.19 2.75 0.18
CA ILE A 395 -25.18 1.68 0.16
C ILE A 395 -23.84 2.21 -0.35
N ASP A 396 -23.78 2.74 -1.57
CA ASP A 396 -22.54 3.24 -2.22
C ASP A 396 -22.85 4.42 -3.15
N ALA A 397 -22.69 5.64 -2.64
CA ALA A 397 -22.95 6.87 -3.38
C ALA A 397 -21.97 7.11 -4.55
N ALA A 398 -20.79 6.47 -4.56
CA ALA A 398 -19.78 6.67 -5.61
C ALA A 398 -20.11 5.87 -6.88
N LYS A 399 -20.76 4.70 -6.73
CA LYS A 399 -21.21 3.85 -7.85
C LYS A 399 -22.61 4.19 -8.36
N SER A 400 -23.32 5.08 -7.67
CA SER A 400 -24.62 5.58 -8.10
C SER A 400 -24.49 6.52 -9.32
N THR A 401 -25.38 6.33 -10.30
CA THR A 401 -25.26 6.78 -11.70
C THR A 401 -25.31 8.31 -11.89
N LYS A 402 -25.73 9.09 -10.88
CA LYS A 402 -26.06 10.53 -11.02
C LYS A 402 -24.97 11.52 -10.63
N ASN A 403 -23.82 11.12 -10.07
CA ASN A 403 -22.88 12.08 -9.48
C ASN A 403 -21.87 12.73 -10.43
N LYS A 404 -21.98 12.58 -11.76
CA LYS A 404 -21.04 13.22 -12.70
C LYS A 404 -21.30 14.69 -13.02
N ARG A 405 -22.46 15.28 -12.66
CA ARG A 405 -22.89 16.61 -13.19
C ARG A 405 -23.23 17.73 -12.18
N LYS A 406 -22.87 17.66 -10.89
CA LYS A 406 -23.03 18.83 -9.99
C LYS A 406 -21.69 19.37 -9.49
N SER A 407 -21.38 20.59 -9.91
CA SER A 407 -20.27 21.42 -9.41
C SER A 407 -20.44 21.75 -7.91
N ALA A 408 -19.30 21.85 -7.21
CA ALA A 408 -19.06 22.36 -5.85
C ALA A 408 -19.73 21.70 -4.60
N LYS A 409 -20.78 20.89 -4.69
CA LYS A 409 -21.44 20.31 -3.48
C LYS A 409 -20.84 18.96 -3.08
N ARG A 410 -20.35 18.85 -1.83
CA ARG A 410 -19.80 17.61 -1.25
C ARG A 410 -20.78 16.44 -1.39
N THR A 411 -20.32 15.30 -1.89
CA THR A 411 -21.12 14.07 -1.94
C THR A 411 -21.41 13.56 -0.51
N PRO A 412 -22.66 13.15 -0.21
CA PRO A 412 -22.99 12.59 1.09
C PRO A 412 -22.25 11.27 1.29
N ARG A 413 -21.78 11.01 2.51
CA ARG A 413 -21.10 9.74 2.83
C ARG A 413 -22.10 8.60 2.95
N SER A 414 -21.88 7.55 2.17
CA SER A 414 -22.65 6.29 2.20
C SER A 414 -22.11 5.29 3.23
N LEU A 415 -22.82 4.17 3.43
CA LEU A 415 -22.37 3.08 4.32
C LEU A 415 -21.03 2.48 3.85
N SER A 416 -20.85 2.28 2.54
CA SER A 416 -19.59 1.76 1.98
C SER A 416 -18.41 2.72 2.20
N ASP A 417 -18.66 4.04 2.12
CA ASP A 417 -17.63 5.06 2.36
C ASP A 417 -17.17 5.09 3.83
N LEU A 418 -18.01 4.68 4.77
CA LEU A 418 -17.61 4.52 6.17
C LEU A 418 -16.61 3.38 6.36
N LEU A 419 -16.54 2.42 5.45
CA LEU A 419 -15.58 1.32 5.51
C LEU A 419 -14.31 1.64 4.71
N ARG A 420 -14.45 2.30 3.56
CA ARG A 420 -13.37 2.52 2.58
C ARG A 420 -12.46 3.71 2.91
N GLY A 421 -11.20 3.60 2.48
CA GLY A 421 -10.27 4.73 2.40
C GLY A 421 -9.60 5.12 3.72
N LYS A 422 -8.81 6.20 3.71
CA LYS A 422 -8.04 6.66 4.89
C LYS A 422 -8.94 7.08 6.06
N LYS A 423 -10.12 7.65 5.76
CA LYS A 423 -11.09 8.11 6.76
C LYS A 423 -12.11 7.02 7.16
N GLY A 424 -12.07 5.85 6.52
CA GLY A 424 -12.94 4.72 6.83
C GLY A 424 -12.54 4.00 8.12
N ARG A 425 -13.48 3.20 8.67
CA ARG A 425 -13.37 2.53 9.97
C ARG A 425 -12.15 1.62 10.07
N PHE A 426 -11.90 0.79 9.06
CA PHE A 426 -10.75 -0.13 9.05
C PHE A 426 -9.42 0.59 9.31
N ARG A 427 -9.20 1.73 8.67
CA ARG A 427 -7.90 2.42 8.74
C ARG A 427 -7.82 3.45 9.86
N ARG A 428 -8.86 4.25 10.06
CA ARG A 428 -8.83 5.37 11.01
C ARG A 428 -9.13 4.97 12.44
N ASN A 429 -9.97 3.96 12.65
CA ASN A 429 -10.53 3.63 13.96
C ASN A 429 -10.13 2.24 14.46
N LEU A 430 -9.93 1.27 13.57
CA LEU A 430 -9.58 -0.10 13.95
C LEU A 430 -8.06 -0.27 14.05
N LEU A 431 -7.30 0.11 13.00
CA LEU A 431 -5.84 0.03 13.01
C LEU A 431 -5.17 1.19 13.77
N GLY A 432 -5.67 2.41 13.57
CA GLY A 432 -5.24 3.59 14.34
C GLY A 432 -6.24 3.89 15.45
N LYS A 433 -5.77 4.06 16.69
CA LYS A 433 -6.60 4.47 17.83
C LYS A 433 -5.92 5.61 18.57
N ARG A 434 -6.72 6.54 19.09
CA ARG A 434 -6.24 7.45 20.13
C ARG A 434 -6.17 6.66 21.43
N VAL A 435 -5.08 6.83 22.17
CA VAL A 435 -4.81 6.08 23.40
C VAL A 435 -4.70 7.06 24.56
N ASP A 436 -5.33 6.70 25.67
CA ASP A 436 -5.15 7.40 26.94
C ASP A 436 -3.76 7.12 27.51
N TYR A 437 -3.38 7.78 28.61
CA TYR A 437 -2.05 7.65 29.24
C TYR A 437 -0.90 7.92 28.26
N SER A 438 -1.08 8.95 27.45
CA SER A 438 -0.08 9.43 26.50
C SER A 438 0.10 10.94 26.58
N GLY A 439 1.32 11.39 26.30
CA GLY A 439 1.71 12.79 26.24
C GLY A 439 2.51 13.09 24.98
N ARG A 440 2.72 14.36 24.69
CA ARG A 440 3.63 14.81 23.62
C ARG A 440 4.33 16.07 24.07
N SER A 441 5.64 16.15 23.84
CA SER A 441 6.39 17.39 24.02
C SER A 441 7.54 17.48 23.02
N ALA A 442 8.13 18.67 22.92
CA ALA A 442 9.37 18.90 22.20
C ALA A 442 10.52 18.17 22.87
N ILE A 443 11.50 17.73 22.08
CA ILE A 443 12.71 17.07 22.59
C ILE A 443 13.89 18.03 22.66
N VAL A 444 14.71 17.84 23.67
CA VAL A 444 15.98 18.54 23.89
C VAL A 444 17.05 17.49 24.17
N VAL A 445 18.31 17.82 23.88
CA VAL A 445 19.44 16.93 24.18
C VAL A 445 19.64 16.81 25.70
N GLY A 446 19.84 15.58 26.18
CA GLY A 446 20.21 15.28 27.57
C GLY A 446 21.54 14.52 27.62
N PRO A 447 22.70 15.20 27.50
CA PRO A 447 24.00 14.54 27.50
C PRO A 447 24.29 13.81 28.82
N GLU A 448 23.77 14.29 29.95
CA GLU A 448 23.94 13.71 31.29
C GLU A 448 23.17 12.39 31.52
N LEU A 449 22.27 12.03 30.60
CA LEU A 449 21.46 10.82 30.71
C LEU A 449 22.27 9.58 30.34
N LYS A 450 21.90 8.45 30.91
CA LYS A 450 22.37 7.12 30.46
C LYS A 450 21.55 6.62 29.27
N LEU A 451 22.09 5.68 28.50
CA LEU A 451 21.42 5.16 27.30
C LEU A 451 19.98 4.65 27.51
N ASN A 452 19.65 4.13 28.71
CA ASN A 452 18.31 3.60 29.01
C ASN A 452 17.38 4.61 29.72
N GLU A 453 17.84 5.84 29.95
CA GLU A 453 17.12 6.88 30.68
C GLU A 453 16.57 7.95 29.73
N VAL A 454 15.49 8.60 30.15
CA VAL A 454 14.93 9.78 29.46
C VAL A 454 14.50 10.80 30.51
N GLY A 455 14.75 12.07 30.26
CA GLY A 455 14.21 13.15 31.08
C GLY A 455 12.73 13.38 30.78
N LEU A 456 11.87 13.13 31.75
CA LEU A 456 10.42 13.35 31.64
C LEU A 456 10.01 14.55 32.50
N PRO A 457 9.37 15.58 31.92
CA PRO A 457 8.79 16.70 32.66
C PRO A 457 7.87 16.25 33.80
N LYS A 458 8.05 16.83 35.00
CA LYS A 458 7.22 16.56 36.19
C LYS A 458 5.72 16.73 35.90
N GLU A 459 5.34 17.78 35.17
CA GLU A 459 3.95 18.05 34.77
C GLU A 459 3.32 16.92 33.94
N ILE A 460 4.06 16.46 32.93
CA ILE A 460 3.60 15.38 32.04
C ILE A 460 3.53 14.06 32.82
N ALA A 461 4.54 13.80 33.66
CA ALA A 461 4.57 12.63 34.52
C ALA A 461 3.38 12.62 35.50
N LEU A 462 3.07 13.74 36.15
CA LEU A 462 1.97 13.85 37.11
C LEU A 462 0.63 13.48 36.47
N GLU A 463 0.33 13.99 35.27
CA GLU A 463 -0.91 13.65 34.56
C GLU A 463 -0.94 12.19 34.09
N MET A 464 0.19 11.66 33.58
CA MET A 464 0.27 10.28 33.12
C MET A 464 0.16 9.27 34.27
N TYR A 465 0.72 9.58 35.45
CA TYR A 465 0.71 8.70 36.62
C TYR A 465 -0.39 9.04 37.63
N ARG A 466 -1.28 9.98 37.31
CA ARG A 466 -2.34 10.49 38.20
C ARG A 466 -3.08 9.38 38.98
N PRO A 467 -3.55 8.26 38.38
CA PRO A 467 -4.21 7.20 39.16
C PRO A 467 -3.32 6.46 40.14
N PHE A 468 -2.02 6.32 39.83
CA PHE A 468 -1.05 5.66 40.70
C PHE A 468 -0.70 6.54 41.89
N VAL A 469 -0.52 7.85 41.65
CA VAL A 469 -0.28 8.83 42.71
C VAL A 469 -1.48 8.94 43.66
N LEU A 470 -2.72 8.97 43.11
CA LEU A 470 -3.94 8.95 43.91
C LEU A 470 -4.01 7.74 44.84
N ARG A 471 -3.62 6.56 44.35
CA ARG A 471 -3.59 5.33 45.15
C ARG A 471 -2.55 5.40 46.27
N GLU A 472 -1.34 5.85 45.98
CA GLU A 472 -0.28 5.96 47.00
C GLU A 472 -0.61 7.00 48.07
N LEU A 473 -1.19 8.15 47.71
CA LEU A 473 -1.66 9.16 48.67
C LEU A 473 -2.67 8.60 49.67
N MET A 474 -3.57 7.74 49.19
CA MET A 474 -4.54 7.05 50.05
C MET A 474 -3.89 5.97 50.91
N MET A 475 -2.93 5.20 50.37
CA MET A 475 -2.25 4.15 51.14
C MET A 475 -1.36 4.71 52.25
N ILE A 476 -0.73 5.88 52.03
CA ILE A 476 0.08 6.56 53.04
C ILE A 476 -0.79 7.25 54.11
N GLY A 477 -2.08 7.48 53.81
CA GLY A 477 -3.02 8.13 54.73
C GLY A 477 -3.05 9.66 54.63
N LEU A 478 -2.37 10.26 53.65
CA LEU A 478 -2.38 11.71 53.40
C LEU A 478 -3.75 12.23 52.93
N ALA A 479 -4.56 11.36 52.32
CA ALA A 479 -5.91 11.69 51.91
C ALA A 479 -6.88 10.55 52.24
N PRO A 480 -8.00 10.82 52.93
CA PRO A 480 -8.98 9.79 53.28
C PRO A 480 -9.77 9.30 52.05
N ASN A 481 -10.05 10.20 51.09
CA ASN A 481 -10.92 9.94 49.95
C ASN A 481 -10.27 10.38 48.63
N ILE A 482 -10.65 9.75 47.51
CA ILE A 482 -10.17 10.09 46.15
C ILE A 482 -10.37 11.58 45.82
N LYS A 483 -11.48 12.18 46.25
CA LYS A 483 -11.76 13.61 46.00
C LYS A 483 -10.76 14.52 46.71
N SER A 484 -10.41 14.19 47.96
CA SER A 484 -9.38 14.92 48.72
C SER A 484 -8.01 14.71 48.10
N ALA A 485 -7.65 13.47 47.75
CA ALA A 485 -6.39 13.16 47.07
C ALA A 485 -6.26 13.90 45.73
N LYS A 486 -7.36 14.02 44.97
CA LYS A 486 -7.40 14.78 43.72
C LYS A 486 -7.15 16.27 43.99
N ASN A 487 -7.75 16.83 45.05
CA ASN A 487 -7.52 18.22 45.43
C ASN A 487 -6.04 18.47 45.77
N LEU A 488 -5.39 17.57 46.50
CA LEU A 488 -3.95 17.67 46.81
C LEU A 488 -3.08 17.65 45.54
N ILE A 489 -3.41 16.80 44.56
CA ILE A 489 -2.71 16.76 43.27
C ILE A 489 -2.92 18.06 42.49
N ASP A 490 -4.16 18.57 42.44
CA ASP A 490 -4.48 19.79 41.71
C ASP A 490 -3.80 21.02 42.35
N HIS A 491 -3.56 21.01 43.67
CA HIS A 491 -2.78 22.02 44.40
C HIS A 491 -1.24 21.86 44.32
N ARG A 492 -0.74 20.73 43.78
CA ARG A 492 0.69 20.51 43.49
C ARG A 492 1.64 20.63 44.69
N ILE A 493 1.24 20.07 45.84
CA ILE A 493 2.06 20.07 47.06
C ILE A 493 3.31 19.19 46.87
N ASN A 494 4.40 19.47 47.59
CA ASN A 494 5.70 18.81 47.42
C ASN A 494 5.64 17.29 47.61
N GLU A 495 4.85 16.79 48.56
CA GLU A 495 4.69 15.36 48.85
C GLU A 495 4.16 14.59 47.63
N VAL A 496 3.40 15.26 46.76
CA VAL A 496 2.91 14.67 45.51
C VAL A 496 4.07 14.36 44.56
N TYR A 497 5.08 15.23 44.50
CA TYR A 497 6.26 15.01 43.68
C TYR A 497 7.19 13.92 44.24
N ASP A 498 7.32 13.83 45.57
CA ASP A 498 8.08 12.75 46.22
C ASP A 498 7.45 11.38 45.93
N ILE A 499 6.10 11.29 46.01
CA ILE A 499 5.35 10.09 45.65
C ILE A 499 5.49 9.80 44.15
N LEU A 500 5.45 10.81 43.29
CA LEU A 500 5.63 10.66 41.86
C LEU A 500 7.02 10.08 41.53
N GLU A 501 8.07 10.53 42.20
CA GLU A 501 9.42 9.98 42.04
C GLU A 501 9.49 8.50 42.47
N LYS A 502 8.86 8.15 43.60
CA LYS A 502 8.76 6.76 44.07
C LYS A 502 8.03 5.86 43.06
N VAL A 503 6.91 6.32 42.50
CA VAL A 503 6.10 5.56 41.54
C VAL A 503 6.82 5.38 40.19
N THR A 504 7.60 6.37 39.77
CA THR A 504 8.27 6.37 38.45
C THR A 504 9.54 5.53 38.41
N LYS A 505 10.16 5.23 39.56
CA LYS A 505 11.44 4.50 39.64
C LYS A 505 11.40 3.08 39.04
N ASP A 506 10.28 2.37 39.22
CA ASP A 506 10.10 0.98 38.77
C ASP A 506 9.32 0.87 37.45
N SER A 507 8.88 1.98 36.89
CA SER A 507 8.10 2.01 35.65
C SER A 507 8.99 2.22 34.42
N TYR A 508 8.43 1.88 33.26
CA TYR A 508 9.03 2.13 31.96
C TYR A 508 8.03 2.92 31.13
N ILE A 509 8.53 3.86 30.32
CA ILE A 509 7.72 4.62 29.35
C ILE A 509 8.18 4.31 27.94
N LEU A 510 7.28 4.41 26.97
CA LEU A 510 7.60 4.26 25.55
C LEU A 510 7.69 5.63 24.90
N LEU A 511 8.79 5.92 24.24
CA LEU A 511 8.92 7.09 23.37
C LEU A 511 8.68 6.68 21.93
N ASN A 512 7.96 7.52 21.19
CA ASN A 512 7.67 7.34 19.78
C ASN A 512 7.84 8.65 19.02
N ARG A 513 8.53 8.58 17.88
CA ARG A 513 8.60 9.69 16.91
C ARG A 513 7.85 9.32 15.63
N ALA A 514 7.02 10.26 15.16
CA ALA A 514 6.37 10.15 13.86
C ALA A 514 7.23 10.83 12.78
N PRO A 515 7.40 10.24 11.58
CA PRO A 515 6.86 8.95 11.13
C PRO A 515 7.62 7.74 11.70
N THR A 516 6.89 6.72 12.13
CA THR A 516 7.45 5.45 12.64
C THR A 516 7.82 4.52 11.47
N LEU A 517 9.08 4.55 11.02
CA LEU A 517 9.53 3.81 9.84
C LEU A 517 9.91 2.35 10.13
N HIS A 518 10.48 2.10 11.30
CA HIS A 518 10.93 0.79 11.73
C HIS A 518 10.72 0.61 13.24
N LYS A 519 10.92 -0.59 13.79
CA LYS A 519 10.71 -0.85 15.22
C LYS A 519 11.52 0.04 16.18
N LEU A 520 12.71 0.52 15.80
CA LEU A 520 13.55 1.37 16.68
C LEU A 520 13.00 2.80 16.85
N SER A 521 11.99 3.18 16.08
CA SER A 521 11.28 4.46 16.25
C SER A 521 10.34 4.44 17.46
N ILE A 522 10.20 3.28 18.13
CA ILE A 522 9.54 3.12 19.42
C ILE A 522 10.48 2.37 20.36
N GLN A 523 10.92 3.00 21.44
CA GLN A 523 11.78 2.35 22.44
C GLN A 523 11.29 2.65 23.86
N ALA A 524 11.61 1.74 24.77
CA ALA A 524 11.30 1.90 26.18
C ALA A 524 12.45 2.59 26.91
N PHE A 525 12.13 3.50 27.82
CA PHE A 525 13.10 4.20 28.67
C PHE A 525 12.63 4.19 30.11
N LYS A 526 13.59 4.35 31.03
CA LYS A 526 13.31 4.68 32.42
C LYS A 526 13.12 6.20 32.53
N PRO A 527 11.98 6.68 33.04
CA PRO A 527 11.77 8.10 33.24
C PRO A 527 12.65 8.60 34.40
N LYS A 528 13.42 9.66 34.16
CA LYS A 528 14.06 10.48 35.18
C LYS A 528 13.31 11.81 35.20
N LEU A 529 12.75 12.19 36.34
CA LEU A 529 11.98 13.42 36.43
C LEU A 529 12.91 14.63 36.26
N THR A 530 12.53 15.54 35.37
CA THR A 530 13.28 16.77 35.11
C THR A 530 12.37 17.98 35.22
N ASP A 531 12.95 19.11 35.60
CA ASP A 531 12.26 20.40 35.57
C ASP A 531 12.15 20.92 34.12
N GLY A 532 11.13 21.76 33.89
CA GLY A 532 10.75 22.25 32.57
C GLY A 532 9.68 21.41 31.87
N LEU A 533 9.41 21.72 30.60
CA LEU A 533 8.31 21.14 29.82
C LEU A 533 8.79 20.23 28.67
N ALA A 534 10.09 20.20 28.38
CA ALA A 534 10.66 19.44 27.26
C ALA A 534 11.20 18.08 27.69
N ILE A 535 11.12 17.09 26.79
CA ILE A 535 11.65 15.75 27.03
C ILE A 535 13.15 15.75 26.71
N ARG A 536 13.99 15.31 27.66
CA ARG A 536 15.44 15.19 27.42
C ARG A 536 15.77 13.80 26.88
N LEU A 537 16.39 13.75 25.70
CA LEU A 537 16.72 12.51 25.00
C LEU A 537 18.24 12.29 24.93
N HIS A 538 18.64 11.02 25.08
CA HIS A 538 20.03 10.62 24.92
C HIS A 538 20.52 10.79 23.46
N PRO A 539 21.67 11.43 23.19
CA PRO A 539 22.10 11.76 21.83
C PRO A 539 22.38 10.52 20.96
N CYS A 540 22.90 9.42 21.52
CA CYS A 540 23.17 8.20 20.76
C CYS A 540 21.92 7.44 20.30
N VAL A 541 20.70 7.76 20.79
CA VAL A 541 19.46 7.12 20.29
C VAL A 541 18.81 7.92 19.16
N CYS A 542 19.22 9.16 18.92
CA CYS A 542 18.62 10.05 17.92
C CYS A 542 18.65 9.45 16.50
N LYS A 543 19.72 8.74 16.13
CA LYS A 543 19.80 8.01 14.84
C LYS A 543 18.72 6.94 14.70
N GLY A 544 18.33 6.29 15.78
CA GLY A 544 17.22 5.33 15.80
C GLY A 544 15.88 6.03 15.56
N PHE A 545 15.63 7.16 16.19
CA PHE A 545 14.39 7.90 15.95
C PHE A 545 14.39 8.72 14.65
N ASN A 546 15.55 8.84 13.99
CA ASN A 546 15.83 9.81 12.95
C ASN A 546 15.47 11.24 13.39
N ALA A 547 15.73 11.54 14.67
CA ALA A 547 15.31 12.75 15.36
C ALA A 547 16.43 13.79 15.42
N ASP A 548 16.03 15.06 15.35
CA ASP A 548 16.83 16.26 15.53
C ASP A 548 16.28 17.12 16.66
N PHE A 549 16.97 18.22 16.99
CA PHE A 549 16.62 19.11 18.11
C PHE A 549 16.22 20.51 17.63
N ASP A 550 15.55 20.61 16.47
CA ASP A 550 15.12 21.88 15.83
C ASP A 550 13.64 22.22 16.08
N GLY A 551 13.01 21.57 17.06
CA GLY A 551 11.56 21.70 17.37
C GLY A 551 10.77 20.41 17.20
N ASP A 552 11.46 19.32 16.87
CA ASP A 552 10.97 17.96 16.83
C ASP A 552 10.22 17.55 18.10
N GLN A 553 9.14 16.77 17.94
CA GLN A 553 8.27 16.34 19.04
C GLN A 553 8.18 14.82 19.13
N MET A 554 8.17 14.30 20.35
CA MET A 554 7.98 12.86 20.63
C MET A 554 6.73 12.61 21.46
N GLY A 555 6.03 11.53 21.13
CA GLY A 555 4.94 10.99 21.93
C GLY A 555 5.48 10.08 23.03
N VAL A 556 4.92 10.19 24.23
CA VAL A 556 5.21 9.34 25.39
C VAL A 556 3.98 8.48 25.66
N HIS A 557 4.17 7.19 25.94
CA HIS A 557 3.09 6.26 26.28
C HIS A 557 3.45 5.45 27.54
N LEU A 558 2.49 5.29 28.45
CA LEU A 558 2.67 4.52 29.69
C LEU A 558 2.10 3.08 29.56
N PRO A 559 2.94 2.03 29.57
CA PRO A 559 2.48 0.66 29.70
C PRO A 559 1.91 0.37 31.10
N LEU A 560 0.61 0.05 31.15
CA LEU A 560 -0.11 -0.14 32.42
C LEU A 560 0.00 -1.57 32.98
N SER A 561 -0.11 -2.59 32.12
CA SER A 561 -0.15 -3.99 32.58
C SER A 561 1.24 -4.51 32.96
N ARG A 562 1.30 -5.44 33.93
CA ARG A 562 2.56 -6.15 34.27
C ARG A 562 3.14 -6.90 33.08
N ALA A 563 2.31 -7.40 32.15
CA ALA A 563 2.77 -8.05 30.93
C ALA A 563 3.45 -7.05 29.98
N SER A 564 2.82 -5.89 29.71
CA SER A 564 3.38 -4.84 28.86
C SER A 564 4.64 -4.20 29.45
N GLN A 565 4.72 -4.04 30.78
CA GLN A 565 5.94 -3.53 31.43
C GLN A 565 7.11 -4.52 31.32
N ARG A 566 6.84 -5.83 31.49
CA ARG A 566 7.85 -6.88 31.26
C ARG A 566 8.29 -6.92 29.80
N GLU A 567 7.38 -6.71 28.86
CA GLU A 567 7.68 -6.64 27.43
C GLU A 567 8.59 -5.43 27.12
N ALA A 568 8.22 -4.25 27.60
CA ALA A 568 9.01 -3.03 27.47
C ALA A 568 10.45 -3.22 28.00
N ARG A 569 10.59 -3.77 29.22
CA ARG A 569 11.88 -4.08 29.85
C ARG A 569 12.70 -5.12 29.09
N ARG A 570 12.06 -6.17 28.55
CA ARG A 570 12.78 -7.31 27.94
C ARG A 570 13.15 -7.06 26.48
N LEU A 571 12.27 -6.40 25.72
CA LEU A 571 12.35 -6.31 24.27
C LEU A 571 12.63 -4.89 23.75
N MET A 572 12.15 -3.83 24.43
CA MET A 572 12.11 -2.48 23.84
C MET A 572 13.17 -1.52 24.36
N LEU A 573 13.94 -1.89 25.40
CA LEU A 573 15.03 -1.06 25.91
C LEU A 573 16.12 -0.83 24.83
N PRO A 574 16.72 0.39 24.74
CA PRO A 574 17.85 0.69 23.87
C PRO A 574 19.02 -0.27 24.04
N SER A 575 19.36 -0.64 25.28
CA SER A 575 20.41 -1.64 25.60
C SER A 575 20.18 -3.02 24.98
N ARG A 576 18.94 -3.35 24.59
CA ARG A 576 18.61 -4.60 23.88
C ARG A 576 18.59 -4.43 22.36
N ASN A 577 18.49 -3.19 21.88
CA ASN A 577 18.25 -2.80 20.51
C ASN A 577 19.39 -1.91 19.95
N LEU A 578 20.63 -2.30 20.21
CA LEU A 578 21.83 -1.57 19.75
C LEU A 578 22.10 -1.72 18.25
N LEU A 579 21.51 -2.73 17.61
CA LEU A 579 21.77 -3.10 16.21
C LEU A 579 20.56 -2.76 15.32
N LYS A 580 20.86 -2.37 14.08
CA LYS A 580 19.85 -2.19 13.02
C LYS A 580 19.26 -3.55 12.62
N PRO A 581 17.93 -3.67 12.51
CA PRO A 581 17.30 -4.91 12.04
C PRO A 581 17.57 -5.23 10.57
N ALA A 582 17.89 -4.22 9.75
CA ALA A 582 18.15 -4.38 8.32
C ALA A 582 19.44 -5.16 8.04
N ASP A 583 20.54 -4.77 8.69
CA ASP A 583 21.90 -5.29 8.38
C ASP A 583 22.64 -5.87 9.58
N GLY A 584 22.19 -5.62 10.81
CA GLY A 584 22.90 -6.02 12.01
C GLY A 584 24.09 -5.12 12.39
N ASN A 585 24.24 -3.96 11.74
CA ASN A 585 25.21 -2.93 12.13
C ASN A 585 24.73 -2.13 13.36
N PRO A 586 25.62 -1.72 14.28
CA PRO A 586 25.26 -0.84 15.38
C PRO A 586 24.62 0.48 14.92
N ILE A 587 23.57 0.92 15.64
CA ILE A 587 22.89 2.20 15.40
C ILE A 587 23.18 3.22 16.50
N SER A 588 23.24 2.75 17.74
CA SER A 588 23.48 3.58 18.93
C SER A 588 24.97 3.77 19.16
N VAL A 589 25.60 4.46 18.21
CA VAL A 589 27.04 4.79 18.22
C VAL A 589 27.19 6.30 18.39
N PRO A 590 28.20 6.78 19.15
CA PRO A 590 28.55 8.20 19.21
C PRO A 590 28.88 8.76 17.83
N THR A 591 28.21 9.84 17.45
CA THR A 591 28.29 10.42 16.09
C THR A 591 28.30 11.95 16.14
N GLN A 592 28.63 12.59 15.02
CA GLN A 592 28.73 14.05 14.93
C GLN A 592 29.80 14.58 15.92
N GLU A 593 29.45 15.52 16.80
CA GLU A 593 30.36 16.19 17.73
C GLU A 593 31.16 15.19 18.56
N MET A 594 30.51 14.11 19.03
CA MET A 594 31.18 13.05 19.80
C MET A 594 32.27 12.35 18.99
N ALA A 595 32.03 12.09 17.70
CA ALA A 595 33.02 11.43 16.84
C ALA A 595 34.19 12.36 16.53
N VAL A 596 33.94 13.65 16.33
CA VAL A 596 34.99 14.67 16.16
C VAL A 596 35.83 14.79 17.43
N GLY A 597 35.21 14.82 18.61
CA GLY A 597 35.96 14.89 19.86
C GLY A 597 36.83 13.66 20.11
N CYS A 598 36.31 12.45 19.87
CA CYS A 598 37.11 11.23 19.95
C CYS A 598 38.26 11.23 18.93
N TYR A 599 38.01 11.69 17.69
CA TYR A 599 39.05 11.83 16.67
C TYR A 599 40.11 12.86 17.08
N TYR A 600 39.69 14.02 17.57
CA TYR A 600 40.59 15.10 17.99
C TYR A 600 41.49 14.68 19.15
N ILE A 601 40.95 13.98 20.15
CA ILE A 601 41.76 13.45 21.27
C ILE A 601 42.80 12.44 20.78
N THR A 602 42.46 11.63 19.78
CA THR A 602 43.32 10.51 19.34
C THR A 602 44.22 10.85 18.14
N SER A 603 44.05 12.02 17.54
CA SER A 603 44.85 12.51 16.42
C SER A 603 46.20 13.06 16.87
N ILE A 604 47.12 13.15 15.91
CA ILE A 604 48.46 13.71 16.07
C ILE A 604 48.50 15.05 15.34
N ARG A 605 49.33 15.98 15.82
CA ARG A 605 49.58 17.27 15.14
C ARG A 605 50.29 17.10 13.81
N GLU A 606 49.99 17.97 12.85
CA GLU A 606 50.54 17.96 11.48
C GLU A 606 52.08 17.91 11.46
N ASN A 607 52.75 18.67 12.35
CA ASN A 607 54.20 18.73 12.45
C ASN A 607 54.87 17.46 13.01
N ASP A 608 54.10 16.56 13.64
CA ASP A 608 54.59 15.32 14.24
C ASP A 608 54.19 14.06 13.45
N VAL A 609 53.38 14.18 12.38
CA VAL A 609 53.00 13.06 11.51
C VAL A 609 54.21 12.47 10.78
N VAL A 610 55.17 13.31 10.38
CA VAL A 610 56.42 12.87 9.71
C VAL A 610 57.30 12.03 10.64
N LYS A 611 57.18 12.25 11.96
CA LYS A 611 57.99 11.65 13.02
C LYS A 611 57.43 10.33 13.59
N GLU A 612 56.18 9.96 13.24
CA GLU A 612 55.52 8.73 13.73
C GLU A 612 56.20 7.46 13.19
N ASN A 613 56.83 7.53 12.01
CA ASN A 613 57.46 6.39 11.32
C ASN A 613 58.96 6.21 11.61
N ASP A 614 59.60 7.11 12.35
CA ASP A 614 61.01 6.96 12.73
C ASP A 614 61.16 5.91 13.84
N GLU A 615 62.13 4.99 13.75
CA GLU A 615 62.39 3.99 14.80
C GLU A 615 63.19 4.57 15.99
N ASN A 616 63.79 5.76 15.82
CA ASN A 616 64.58 6.40 16.87
C ASN A 616 63.70 7.09 17.92
N PHE A 617 64.08 6.94 19.20
CA PHE A 617 63.41 7.56 20.36
C PHE A 617 64.08 8.87 20.82
N GLN A 618 65.11 9.33 20.12
CA GLN A 618 65.81 10.59 20.44
C GLN A 618 64.92 11.79 20.11
N GLY A 619 64.82 12.74 21.05
CA GLY A 619 64.08 14.00 20.88
C GLY A 619 62.63 14.00 21.37
N TYR A 620 62.14 12.92 22.00
CA TYR A 620 60.79 12.86 22.58
C TYR A 620 60.82 12.96 24.11
N SER A 621 59.75 13.54 24.68
CA SER A 621 59.49 13.48 26.12
C SER A 621 59.15 12.05 26.52
N ILE A 622 59.96 11.47 27.40
CA ILE A 622 59.81 10.09 27.90
C ILE A 622 59.20 10.14 29.30
N PHE A 623 58.15 9.37 29.53
CA PHE A 623 57.47 9.26 30.82
C PHE A 623 57.47 7.82 31.34
N ALA A 624 57.64 7.67 32.66
CA ALA A 624 57.72 6.39 33.34
C ALA A 624 56.37 5.67 33.43
N ASP A 625 55.28 6.41 33.61
CA ASP A 625 53.93 5.86 33.68
C ASP A 625 52.86 6.83 33.16
N LYS A 626 51.61 6.36 33.14
CA LYS A 626 50.46 7.17 32.72
C LYS A 626 50.24 8.38 33.63
N ASN A 627 50.48 8.25 34.93
CA ASN A 627 50.19 9.30 35.91
C ASN A 627 51.17 10.47 35.76
N GLU A 628 52.44 10.19 35.44
CA GLU A 628 53.43 11.21 35.13
C GLU A 628 53.07 11.99 33.86
N ALA A 629 52.60 11.30 32.81
CA ALA A 629 52.10 11.96 31.61
C ALA A 629 50.85 12.81 31.89
N GLU A 630 49.95 12.35 32.78
CA GLU A 630 48.78 13.12 33.21
C GLU A 630 49.17 14.38 33.99
N LEU A 631 50.13 14.27 34.90
CA LEU A 631 50.68 15.42 35.63
C LEU A 631 51.36 16.41 34.68
N ALA A 632 52.11 15.92 33.69
CA ALA A 632 52.73 16.76 32.66
C ALA A 632 51.68 17.52 31.83
N TYR A 633 50.56 16.87 31.49
CA TYR A 633 49.45 17.52 30.79
C TYR A 633 48.76 18.57 31.68
N GLN A 634 48.47 18.24 32.94
CA GLN A 634 47.84 19.17 33.89
C GLN A 634 48.71 20.41 34.16
N THR A 635 50.04 20.23 34.19
CA THR A 635 51.02 21.32 34.32
C THR A 635 51.34 22.02 32.99
N LYS A 636 50.66 21.64 31.89
CA LYS A 636 50.81 22.19 30.53
C LYS A 636 52.23 22.07 29.94
N LYS A 637 52.99 21.06 30.37
CA LYS A 637 54.31 20.73 29.80
C LYS A 637 54.23 19.93 28.51
N ILE A 638 53.12 19.22 28.29
CA ILE A 638 52.81 18.50 27.05
C ILE A 638 51.43 18.87 26.55
N ASP A 639 51.25 18.83 25.24
CA ASP A 639 49.94 19.00 24.61
C ASP A 639 49.20 17.66 24.39
N LEU A 640 47.88 17.73 24.28
CA LEU A 640 47.01 16.53 24.16
C LEU A 640 47.37 15.62 22.97
N ARG A 641 47.77 16.23 21.85
CA ARG A 641 48.03 15.59 20.54
C ARG A 641 49.52 15.45 20.23
N GLU A 642 50.38 15.83 21.17
CA GLU A 642 51.84 15.73 21.03
C GLU A 642 52.29 14.27 21.16
N LEU A 643 53.27 13.87 20.34
CA LEU A 643 53.82 12.51 20.38
C LEU A 643 54.77 12.36 21.56
N ILE A 644 54.48 11.41 22.44
CA ILE A 644 55.25 11.11 23.66
C ILE A 644 55.63 9.63 23.71
N VAL A 645 56.65 9.29 24.49
CA VAL A 645 57.05 7.91 24.74
C VAL A 645 56.67 7.55 26.17
N VAL A 646 55.82 6.53 26.35
CA VAL A 646 55.39 6.09 27.68
C VAL A 646 55.69 4.61 27.85
N ARG A 647 56.16 4.22 29.04
CA ARG A 647 56.33 2.82 29.41
C ARG A 647 54.98 2.23 29.85
N GLN A 648 54.49 1.23 29.13
CA GLN A 648 53.25 0.51 29.42
C GLN A 648 53.52 -1.01 29.42
N ASN A 649 53.15 -1.70 30.50
CA ASN A 649 53.37 -3.14 30.69
C ASN A 649 54.83 -3.59 30.38
N GLY A 650 55.82 -2.78 30.79
CA GLY A 650 57.25 -3.06 30.59
C GLY A 650 57.80 -2.73 29.19
N LYS A 651 56.97 -2.32 28.22
CA LYS A 651 57.39 -1.92 26.86
C LYS A 651 57.27 -0.41 26.67
N LEU A 652 58.21 0.19 25.93
CA LEU A 652 58.12 1.59 25.52
C LEU A 652 57.24 1.70 24.27
N ILE A 653 56.20 2.54 24.33
CA ILE A 653 55.26 2.74 23.23
C ILE A 653 55.24 4.23 22.87
N LYS A 654 55.35 4.55 21.58
CA LYS A 654 55.11 5.90 21.04
C LYS A 654 53.60 6.14 20.95
N THR A 655 53.08 7.12 21.69
CA THR A 655 51.65 7.40 21.74
C THR A 655 51.41 8.88 22.05
N THR A 656 50.15 9.28 22.22
CA THR A 656 49.80 10.63 22.69
C THR A 656 49.12 10.54 24.05
N PHE A 657 49.15 11.62 24.84
CA PHE A 657 48.38 11.65 26.09
C PHE A 657 46.88 11.44 25.83
N GLY A 658 46.35 11.98 24.74
CA GLY A 658 44.97 11.75 24.34
C GLY A 658 44.64 10.27 24.03
N ARG A 659 45.54 9.52 23.36
CA ARG A 659 45.37 8.07 23.16
C ARG A 659 45.44 7.30 24.48
N LEU A 660 46.34 7.65 25.40
CA LEU A 660 46.39 7.05 26.75
C LEU A 660 45.09 7.29 27.51
N TRP A 661 44.57 8.52 27.46
CA TRP A 661 43.33 8.88 28.10
C TRP A 661 42.13 8.13 27.49
N PHE A 662 42.06 8.02 26.16
CA PHE A 662 41.01 7.26 25.48
C PHE A 662 41.00 5.77 25.87
N ASN A 663 42.17 5.15 26.00
CA ASN A 663 42.29 3.74 26.36
C ASN A 663 41.81 3.42 27.79
N THR A 664 41.70 4.40 28.68
CA THR A 664 41.16 4.19 30.05
C THR A 664 39.68 3.80 30.07
N ILE A 665 38.94 4.20 29.05
CA ILE A 665 37.52 3.88 28.93
C ILE A 665 37.31 2.44 28.47
N LEU A 666 38.24 1.93 27.67
CA LEU A 666 38.07 0.65 27.00
C LEU A 666 37.95 -0.48 28.05
N PRO A 667 37.20 -1.55 27.75
CA PRO A 667 37.17 -2.72 28.63
C PRO A 667 38.60 -3.26 28.84
N GLU A 668 38.91 -3.77 30.03
CA GLU A 668 40.24 -4.33 30.37
C GLU A 668 40.68 -5.46 29.43
N GLU A 669 39.71 -6.14 28.81
CA GLU A 669 39.90 -7.22 27.83
C GLU A 669 40.40 -6.72 26.46
N PHE A 670 40.50 -5.40 26.25
CA PHE A 670 40.91 -4.82 24.98
C PHE A 670 42.42 -4.58 24.91
N ASP A 671 43.00 -4.93 23.77
CA ASP A 671 44.35 -4.48 23.43
C ASP A 671 44.41 -2.96 23.31
N TYR A 672 45.55 -2.39 23.69
CA TYR A 672 45.82 -0.95 23.58
C TYR A 672 45.60 -0.47 22.14
N GLN A 673 44.70 0.50 21.98
CA GLN A 673 44.37 1.10 20.70
C GLN A 673 45.28 2.32 20.46
N ASN A 674 46.33 2.14 19.67
CA ASN A 674 47.26 3.20 19.28
C ASN A 674 46.98 3.74 17.86
N VAL A 675 45.70 3.83 17.48
CA VAL A 675 45.28 4.32 16.17
C VAL A 675 44.42 5.56 16.36
N SER A 676 44.63 6.57 15.52
CA SER A 676 43.73 7.72 15.46
C SER A 676 42.33 7.23 15.14
N MET A 677 41.36 7.58 15.98
CA MET A 677 39.99 7.08 15.87
C MET A 677 39.22 7.82 14.78
N ALA A 678 39.64 7.59 13.54
CA ALA A 678 39.13 8.22 12.35
C ALA A 678 37.78 7.62 11.96
N GLY A 679 36.75 8.45 12.01
CA GLY A 679 35.48 8.14 11.40
C GLY A 679 34.49 7.37 12.28
N SER A 680 33.22 7.54 11.94
CA SER A 680 32.12 6.71 12.46
C SER A 680 32.31 5.20 12.25
N LYS A 681 33.17 4.79 11.30
CA LYS A 681 33.49 3.39 11.04
C LYS A 681 34.33 2.77 12.16
N ALA A 682 35.43 3.41 12.57
CA ALA A 682 36.27 2.95 13.68
C ALA A 682 35.47 2.80 14.99
N MET A 683 34.60 3.77 15.29
CA MET A 683 33.69 3.69 16.45
C MET A 683 32.71 2.52 16.34
N THR A 684 32.18 2.26 15.15
CA THR A 684 31.26 1.15 14.92
C THR A 684 31.97 -0.20 15.10
N ASP A 685 33.19 -0.33 14.56
CA ASP A 685 34.00 -1.53 14.67
C ASP A 685 34.39 -1.81 16.13
N LEU A 686 34.69 -0.77 16.91
CA LEU A 686 34.95 -0.87 18.33
C LEU A 686 33.73 -1.36 19.12
N VAL A 687 32.54 -0.83 18.84
CA VAL A 687 31.27 -1.29 19.44
C VAL A 687 30.99 -2.75 19.05
N ILE A 688 31.27 -3.15 17.80
CA ILE A 688 31.14 -4.55 17.36
C ILE A 688 32.10 -5.46 18.13
N LYS A 689 33.39 -5.07 18.26
CA LYS A 689 34.38 -5.82 19.04
C LYS A 689 33.94 -5.97 20.50
N SER A 690 33.40 -4.91 21.09
CA SER A 690 32.89 -4.92 22.47
C SER A 690 31.69 -5.84 22.66
N LEU A 691 30.77 -5.88 21.70
CA LEU A 691 29.61 -6.77 21.75
C LEU A 691 30.01 -8.25 21.74
N LYS A 692 31.13 -8.59 21.11
CA LYS A 692 31.65 -9.95 20.99
C LYS A 692 32.40 -10.40 22.25
N ILE A 693 33.29 -9.55 22.77
CA ILE A 693 34.20 -9.88 23.88
C ILE A 693 33.55 -9.58 25.23
N ALA A 694 33.25 -8.30 25.49
CA ALA A 694 32.80 -7.80 26.80
C ALA A 694 31.27 -7.94 27.04
N GLY A 695 30.53 -8.25 25.98
CA GLY A 695 29.08 -8.43 26.03
C GLY A 695 28.27 -7.14 26.25
N ARG A 696 26.94 -7.27 26.16
CA ARG A 696 26.03 -6.11 26.00
C ARG A 696 26.04 -5.10 27.15
N LYS A 697 26.24 -5.54 28.41
CA LYS A 697 26.19 -4.62 29.56
C LYS A 697 27.38 -3.66 29.53
N ARG A 698 28.59 -4.19 29.30
CA ARG A 698 29.81 -3.39 29.20
C ARG A 698 29.81 -2.53 27.94
N THR A 699 29.26 -3.03 26.82
CA THR A 699 29.09 -2.19 25.60
C THR A 699 28.21 -0.96 25.85
N VAL A 700 27.14 -1.07 26.65
CA VAL A 700 26.29 0.09 26.94
C VAL A 700 27.05 1.14 27.75
N GLN A 701 27.83 0.71 28.75
CA GLN A 701 28.70 1.62 29.50
C GLN A 701 29.73 2.28 28.58
N LEU A 702 30.39 1.49 27.73
CA LEU A 702 31.33 1.99 26.74
C LEU A 702 30.72 3.04 25.81
N ILE A 703 29.46 2.89 25.38
CA ILE A 703 28.77 3.90 24.57
C ILE A 703 28.57 5.21 25.36
N ASP A 704 28.15 5.11 26.63
CA ASP A 704 27.96 6.27 27.50
C ASP A 704 29.32 6.97 27.76
N ASP A 705 30.38 6.20 28.05
CA ASP A 705 31.72 6.71 28.32
C ASP A 705 32.34 7.37 27.06
N LEU A 706 32.17 6.76 25.88
CA LEU A 706 32.61 7.34 24.60
C LEU A 706 31.84 8.62 24.25
N LYS A 707 30.56 8.71 24.62
CA LYS A 707 29.77 9.94 24.47
C LYS A 707 30.34 11.04 25.37
N ASP A 708 30.62 10.75 26.63
CA ASP A 708 31.13 11.73 27.59
C ASP A 708 32.52 12.26 27.19
N ILE A 709 33.45 11.36 26.83
CA ILE A 709 34.77 11.76 26.30
C ILE A 709 34.65 12.46 24.94
N GLY A 710 33.74 12.01 24.08
CA GLY A 710 33.50 12.66 22.79
C GLY A 710 33.07 14.12 22.96
N PHE A 711 32.12 14.42 23.86
CA PHE A 711 31.73 15.81 24.12
C PHE A 711 32.86 16.62 24.76
N LYS A 712 33.58 16.06 25.73
CA LYS A 712 34.71 16.74 26.36
C LYS A 712 35.82 17.05 25.36
N GLY A 713 36.15 16.08 24.49
CA GLY A 713 37.11 16.26 23.40
C GLY A 713 36.69 17.31 22.39
N PHE A 714 35.39 17.38 22.06
CA PHE A 714 34.87 18.40 21.17
C PHE A 714 35.00 19.80 21.79
N THR A 715 34.66 19.97 23.06
CA THR A 715 34.85 21.25 23.77
C THR A 715 36.32 21.65 23.85
N LEU A 716 37.22 20.70 24.13
CA LEU A 716 38.67 20.94 24.17
C LEU A 716 39.26 21.29 22.80
N SER A 717 38.64 20.81 21.72
CA SER A 717 39.13 21.07 20.36
C SER A 717 39.06 22.54 19.94
N GLY A 718 38.19 23.34 20.58
CA GLY A 718 38.03 24.76 20.24
C GLY A 718 37.63 25.00 18.78
N LEU A 719 37.09 23.99 18.09
CA LEU A 719 36.76 24.08 16.67
C LEU A 719 35.70 25.17 16.43
N SER A 720 36.10 26.16 15.65
CA SER A 720 35.24 27.21 15.12
C SER A 720 35.35 27.22 13.60
N LEU A 721 34.40 27.86 12.92
CA LEU A 721 34.42 28.00 11.46
C LEU A 721 34.33 29.47 11.09
N SER A 722 35.39 29.98 10.47
CA SER A 722 35.48 31.31 9.87
C SER A 722 35.32 31.24 8.34
N MET A 723 35.08 32.39 7.71
CA MET A 723 35.11 32.53 6.26
C MET A 723 36.50 32.20 5.67
N GLU A 724 37.56 32.41 6.44
CA GLU A 724 38.94 32.11 6.04
C GLU A 724 39.21 30.61 5.94
N ASP A 725 38.61 29.81 6.83
CA ASP A 725 38.77 28.35 6.90
C ASP A 725 38.25 27.61 5.67
N CYS A 726 37.41 28.26 4.86
CA CYS A 726 36.79 27.65 3.69
C CYS A 726 37.75 27.46 2.50
N GLY A 727 39.01 27.91 2.62
CA GLY A 727 39.99 27.86 1.54
C GLY A 727 39.66 28.84 0.41
N TYR A 728 40.68 29.37 -0.24
CA TYR A 728 40.53 30.28 -1.38
C TYR A 728 41.57 29.90 -2.44
N LEU A 729 41.11 29.76 -3.69
CA LEU A 729 41.96 29.44 -4.83
C LEU A 729 42.16 30.71 -5.69
N PRO A 730 43.35 31.34 -5.67
CA PRO A 730 43.62 32.55 -6.45
C PRO A 730 43.55 32.32 -7.97
N GLU A 731 43.90 31.12 -8.44
CA GLU A 731 43.92 30.75 -9.86
C GLU A 731 42.53 30.49 -10.47
N LYS A 732 41.46 30.57 -9.67
CA LYS A 732 40.10 30.22 -10.10
C LYS A 732 39.67 30.94 -11.37
N ASP A 733 39.88 32.26 -11.45
CA ASP A 733 39.40 33.07 -12.57
C ASP A 733 40.17 32.78 -13.88
N ALA A 734 41.44 32.37 -13.77
CA ALA A 734 42.23 31.93 -14.91
C ALA A 734 41.69 30.61 -15.49
N ILE A 735 41.35 29.65 -14.62
CA ILE A 735 40.76 28.35 -15.02
C ILE A 735 39.39 28.57 -15.70
N ILE A 736 38.54 29.44 -15.14
CA ILE A 736 37.23 29.77 -15.74
C ILE A 736 37.39 30.45 -17.10
N SER A 737 38.40 31.32 -17.26
CA SER A 737 38.68 31.99 -18.53
C SER A 737 39.14 31.01 -19.60
N ALA A 738 39.99 30.03 -19.25
CA ALA A 738 40.38 28.94 -20.15
C ALA A 738 39.18 28.07 -20.56
N ALA A 739 38.28 27.77 -19.63
CA ALA A 739 37.04 27.03 -19.92
C ALA A 739 36.12 27.78 -20.90
N ASN A 740 35.96 29.11 -20.74
CA ASN A 740 35.15 29.91 -21.66
C ASN A 740 35.71 29.88 -23.09
N LYS A 741 37.05 29.85 -23.26
CA LYS A 741 37.68 29.72 -24.59
C LYS A 741 37.34 28.37 -25.24
N ARG A 742 37.47 27.26 -24.51
CA ARG A 742 37.10 25.92 -25.01
C ARG A 742 35.62 25.84 -25.41
N VAL A 743 34.73 26.47 -24.66
CA VAL A 743 33.29 26.50 -24.98
C VAL A 743 33.01 27.37 -26.21
N ALA A 744 33.75 28.47 -26.39
CA ALA A 744 33.65 29.31 -27.58
C ALA A 744 34.07 28.57 -28.86
N GLU A 745 35.12 27.75 -28.80
CA GLU A 745 35.53 26.88 -29.92
C GLU A 745 34.43 25.87 -30.30
N ILE A 746 33.74 25.28 -29.30
CA ILE A 746 32.59 24.40 -29.54
C ILE A 746 31.43 25.17 -30.18
N ASP A 747 31.17 26.41 -29.74
CA ASP A 747 30.17 27.29 -30.33
C ASP A 747 30.49 27.64 -31.78
N GLU A 748 31.76 27.88 -32.11
CA GLU A 748 32.23 28.13 -33.47
C GLU A 748 32.08 26.90 -34.37
N ASN A 749 32.48 25.71 -33.91
CA ASN A 749 32.28 24.46 -34.64
C ASN A 749 30.79 24.20 -34.95
N PHE A 750 29.90 24.57 -34.03
CA PHE A 750 28.45 24.52 -34.28
C PHE A 750 27.99 25.54 -35.33
N LYS A 751 28.51 26.77 -35.29
CA LYS A 751 28.20 27.80 -36.31
C LYS A 751 28.69 27.40 -37.71
N MET A 752 29.80 26.66 -37.80
CA MET A 752 30.32 26.09 -39.04
C MET A 752 29.55 24.84 -39.51
N GLY A 753 28.60 24.32 -38.72
CA GLY A 753 27.82 23.14 -39.06
C GLY A 753 28.54 21.80 -38.88
N LEU A 754 29.72 21.78 -38.24
CA LEU A 754 30.53 20.58 -38.03
C LEU A 754 29.96 19.64 -36.96
N ILE A 755 29.14 20.18 -36.05
CA ILE A 755 28.53 19.43 -34.94
C ILE A 755 27.04 19.73 -34.82
N SER A 756 26.28 18.75 -34.34
CA SER A 756 24.85 18.91 -34.06
C SER A 756 24.58 19.73 -32.78
N ASN A 757 23.36 20.23 -32.61
CA ASN A 757 22.98 20.98 -31.40
C ASN A 757 23.02 20.12 -30.13
N ASP A 758 22.76 18.82 -30.26
CA ASP A 758 22.81 17.91 -29.11
C ASP A 758 24.26 17.53 -28.74
N GLU A 759 25.15 17.40 -29.74
CA GLU A 759 26.59 17.25 -29.49
C GLU A 759 27.21 18.50 -28.87
N LYS A 760 26.85 19.70 -29.38
CA LYS A 760 27.25 20.98 -28.79
C LYS A 760 26.94 21.02 -27.29
N LYS A 761 25.70 20.68 -26.92
CA LYS A 761 25.29 20.65 -25.51
C LYS A 761 26.09 19.63 -24.71
N ARG A 762 26.29 18.41 -25.24
CA ARG A 762 27.04 17.34 -24.57
C ARG A 762 28.49 17.73 -24.32
N LEU A 763 29.18 18.25 -25.35
CA LEU A 763 30.57 18.68 -25.27
C LEU A 763 30.71 19.88 -24.32
N GLY A 764 29.85 20.89 -24.43
CA GLY A 764 29.84 22.03 -23.53
C GLY A 764 29.61 21.64 -22.07
N GLN A 765 28.67 20.71 -21.81
CA GLN A 765 28.45 20.16 -20.47
C GLN A 765 29.67 19.39 -19.95
N GLY A 766 30.32 18.60 -20.82
CA GLY A 766 31.53 17.85 -20.49
C GLY A 766 32.65 18.75 -19.98
N VAL A 767 32.94 19.83 -20.70
CA VAL A 767 33.97 20.83 -20.30
C VAL A 767 33.67 21.41 -18.92
N TRP A 768 32.43 21.81 -18.66
CA TRP A 768 32.07 22.38 -17.36
C TRP A 768 32.12 21.35 -16.22
N MET A 769 31.77 20.09 -16.46
CA MET A 769 31.89 19.04 -15.44
C MET A 769 33.36 18.80 -15.04
N GLU A 770 34.26 18.73 -16.01
CA GLU A 770 35.70 18.56 -15.79
C GLU A 770 36.27 19.72 -14.96
N ILE A 771 36.02 20.97 -15.38
CA ILE A 771 36.52 22.17 -14.72
C ILE A 771 35.97 22.33 -13.30
N THR A 772 34.70 21.99 -13.08
CA THR A 772 34.12 22.06 -11.73
C THR A 772 34.76 21.03 -10.79
N GLU A 773 35.28 19.92 -11.31
CA GLU A 773 35.99 18.91 -10.51
C GLU A 773 37.45 19.33 -10.26
N GLU A 774 38.13 19.88 -11.28
CA GLU A 774 39.49 20.40 -11.15
C GLU A 774 39.58 21.52 -10.08
N ILE A 775 38.66 22.49 -10.11
CA ILE A 775 38.58 23.55 -9.10
C ILE A 775 38.36 22.98 -7.70
N ALA A 776 37.52 21.94 -7.58
CA ALA A 776 37.24 21.31 -6.28
C ALA A 776 38.47 20.58 -5.72
N GLU A 777 39.26 19.92 -6.56
CA GLU A 777 40.50 19.25 -6.16
C GLU A 777 41.56 20.23 -5.70
N LYS A 778 41.82 21.27 -6.51
CA LYS A 778 42.79 22.31 -6.15
C LYS A 778 42.40 23.02 -4.87
N THR A 779 41.12 23.37 -4.71
CA THR A 779 40.62 24.01 -3.47
C THR A 779 40.74 23.09 -2.25
N TRP A 780 40.49 21.78 -2.42
CA TRP A 780 40.64 20.80 -1.33
C TRP A 780 42.11 20.62 -0.92
N ALA A 781 43.04 20.70 -1.88
CA ALA A 781 44.47 20.58 -1.64
C ALA A 781 45.04 21.78 -0.83
N THR A 782 44.50 22.99 -1.01
CA THR A 782 44.94 24.20 -0.30
C THR A 782 44.68 24.15 1.21
N LEU A 783 43.74 23.33 1.68
CA LEU A 783 43.41 23.24 3.10
C LEU A 783 44.45 22.40 3.86
N GLY A 784 45.07 22.97 4.91
CA GLY A 784 45.98 22.25 5.83
C GLY A 784 45.26 21.15 6.63
N THR A 785 46.01 20.17 7.17
CA THR A 785 45.39 19.04 7.88
C THR A 785 44.76 19.43 9.22
N ASP A 786 45.30 20.45 9.89
CA ASP A 786 44.73 21.03 11.12
C ASP A 786 43.55 21.99 10.88
N SER A 787 43.17 22.26 9.62
CA SER A 787 41.97 23.06 9.31
C SER A 787 40.71 22.42 9.93
N PRO A 788 39.79 23.21 10.52
CA PRO A 788 38.54 22.70 11.09
C PRO A 788 37.76 21.82 10.12
N ILE A 789 37.73 22.18 8.83
CA ILE A 789 37.01 21.44 7.81
C ILE A 789 37.66 20.08 7.55
N ARG A 790 39.00 20.01 7.52
CA ARG A 790 39.72 18.74 7.36
C ARG A 790 39.61 17.85 8.59
N ILE A 791 39.65 18.40 9.80
CA ILE A 791 39.42 17.63 11.04
C ILE A 791 38.01 17.03 11.05
N VAL A 792 36.99 17.83 10.71
CA VAL A 792 35.59 17.36 10.65
C VAL A 792 35.39 16.31 9.54
N ALA A 793 36.06 16.49 8.39
CA ALA A 793 36.03 15.55 7.28
C ALA A 793 36.73 14.22 7.64
N ALA A 794 37.91 14.28 8.26
CA ALA A 794 38.69 13.12 8.69
C ALA A 794 38.01 12.35 9.84
N ALA A 795 37.28 13.05 10.72
CA ALA A 795 36.38 12.46 11.69
C ALA A 795 35.16 11.76 11.06
N GLY A 796 35.03 11.79 9.73
CA GLY A 796 34.03 11.05 8.97
C GLY A 796 32.62 11.66 9.03
N ILE A 797 32.50 12.96 9.34
CA ILE A 797 31.21 13.66 9.25
C ILE A 797 30.95 14.08 7.80
N LYS A 798 29.87 13.56 7.22
CA LYS A 798 29.43 13.87 5.84
C LYS A 798 29.00 15.33 5.59
N ARG A 799 29.10 16.21 6.60
CA ARG A 799 28.82 17.66 6.53
C ARG A 799 30.04 18.49 6.15
N ALA A 800 31.20 17.85 5.97
CA ALA A 800 32.41 18.46 5.42
C ALA A 800 32.97 17.56 4.29
N SER A 801 32.24 17.46 3.17
CA SER A 801 32.71 16.72 1.99
C SER A 801 33.34 17.62 0.94
N LYS A 802 34.15 17.03 0.04
CA LYS A 802 34.69 17.71 -1.16
C LYS A 802 33.60 18.43 -1.95
N ASP A 803 32.43 17.80 -2.12
CA ASP A 803 31.27 18.40 -2.82
C ASP A 803 30.70 19.64 -2.13
N GLN A 804 30.75 19.72 -0.80
CA GLN A 804 30.27 20.89 -0.07
C GLN A 804 31.28 22.04 -0.16
N ILE A 805 32.58 21.75 -0.07
CA ILE A 805 33.62 22.77 -0.29
C ILE A 805 33.57 23.28 -1.72
N LYS A 806 33.35 22.40 -2.69
CA LYS A 806 33.10 22.75 -4.10
C LYS A 806 32.01 23.81 -4.24
N GLN A 807 30.92 23.71 -3.47
CA GLN A 807 29.85 24.73 -3.50
C GLN A 807 30.18 25.99 -2.69
N LEU A 808 30.88 25.87 -1.56
CA LEU A 808 31.20 26.98 -0.67
C LEU A 808 32.27 27.91 -1.25
N SER A 809 33.41 27.35 -1.67
CA SER A 809 34.61 28.09 -2.09
C SER A 809 35.05 27.83 -3.53
N GLY A 810 34.64 26.70 -4.12
CA GLY A 810 34.96 26.39 -5.51
C GLY A 810 34.04 27.11 -6.50
N MET A 811 33.12 26.36 -7.08
CA MET A 811 32.11 26.78 -8.06
C MET A 811 30.89 25.86 -7.94
N ARG A 812 29.67 26.41 -8.03
CA ARG A 812 28.44 25.59 -7.99
C ARG A 812 28.25 24.71 -9.23
N GLY A 813 28.71 25.17 -10.39
CA GLY A 813 28.71 24.40 -11.64
C GLY A 813 27.34 24.36 -12.32
N LEU A 814 27.07 23.28 -13.05
CA LEU A 814 25.84 23.11 -13.84
C LEU A 814 24.61 22.87 -12.94
N MET A 815 23.50 23.53 -13.29
CA MET A 815 22.21 23.40 -12.61
C MET A 815 21.18 22.63 -13.45
N VAL A 816 20.16 22.08 -12.79
CA VAL A 816 19.07 21.34 -13.42
C VAL A 816 17.76 22.12 -13.28
N ASP A 817 17.05 22.25 -14.39
CA ASP A 817 15.74 22.88 -14.45
C ASP A 817 14.62 22.00 -13.84
N PRO A 818 13.43 22.57 -13.58
CA PRO A 818 12.28 21.79 -13.11
C PRO A 818 11.89 20.64 -14.04
N THR A 819 12.25 20.69 -15.32
CA THR A 819 12.04 19.62 -16.31
C THR A 819 13.07 18.50 -16.24
N GLY A 820 14.15 18.66 -15.47
CA GLY A 820 15.26 17.70 -15.41
C GLY A 820 16.36 17.93 -16.46
N ARG A 821 16.24 18.98 -17.29
CA ARG A 821 17.27 19.35 -18.26
C ARG A 821 18.37 20.16 -17.58
N ILE A 822 19.61 19.92 -17.99
CA ILE A 822 20.77 20.68 -17.52
C ILE A 822 20.74 22.05 -18.19
N VAL A 823 20.83 23.11 -17.38
CA VAL A 823 20.98 24.49 -17.84
C VAL A 823 22.39 24.63 -18.43
N PRO A 824 22.54 25.03 -19.69
CA PRO A 824 23.85 25.08 -20.36
C PRO A 824 24.79 26.16 -19.79
N LEU A 825 24.23 27.17 -19.12
CA LEU A 825 24.98 28.20 -18.41
C LEU A 825 25.26 27.73 -16.97
N PRO A 826 26.54 27.49 -16.59
CA PRO A 826 26.91 27.12 -15.23
C PRO A 826 26.87 28.32 -14.28
N THR A 827 26.71 28.04 -12.99
CA THR A 827 26.93 29.00 -11.91
C THR A 827 28.42 29.07 -11.59
N LYS A 828 29.08 30.16 -11.98
CA LYS A 828 30.54 30.38 -11.83
C LYS A 828 30.90 30.86 -10.41
N SER A 829 29.96 31.57 -9.79
CA SER A 829 30.11 32.08 -8.43
C SER A 829 29.97 30.95 -7.38
N ASN A 830 30.42 31.23 -6.17
CA ASN A 830 30.32 30.34 -5.01
C ASN A 830 29.59 31.06 -3.85
N PHE A 831 29.25 30.35 -2.76
CA PHE A 831 28.55 30.98 -1.64
C PHE A 831 29.41 31.99 -0.86
N ARG A 832 30.73 31.84 -0.88
CA ARG A 832 31.67 32.77 -0.25
C ARG A 832 31.72 34.13 -0.96
N GLN A 833 31.72 34.15 -2.30
CA GLN A 833 31.74 35.36 -3.14
C GLN A 833 30.34 36.00 -3.24
N GLY A 834 29.29 35.21 -3.06
CA GLY A 834 27.91 35.61 -3.34
C GLY A 834 27.47 35.24 -4.76
N LEU A 835 26.17 35.06 -4.95
CA LEU A 835 25.58 34.67 -6.24
C LEU A 835 24.98 35.90 -6.93
N SER A 836 25.12 35.99 -8.25
CA SER A 836 24.35 36.98 -9.02
C SER A 836 22.85 36.67 -8.98
N VAL A 837 22.00 37.67 -9.26
CA VAL A 837 20.54 37.50 -9.25
C VAL A 837 20.10 36.36 -10.18
N PHE A 838 20.70 36.27 -11.38
CA PHE A 838 20.37 35.23 -12.34
C PHE A 838 20.77 33.83 -11.84
N GLU A 839 22.00 33.67 -11.35
CA GLU A 839 22.49 32.42 -10.76
C GLU A 839 21.68 31.97 -9.54
N TYR A 840 21.24 32.93 -8.73
CA TYR A 840 20.38 32.65 -7.58
C TYR A 840 19.00 32.15 -8.03
N VAL A 841 18.38 32.79 -9.03
CA VAL A 841 17.06 32.38 -9.54
C VAL A 841 17.11 31.01 -10.22
N THR A 842 18.15 30.70 -11.00
CA THR A 842 18.31 29.37 -11.62
C THR A 842 18.51 28.29 -10.54
N GLY A 843 19.35 28.55 -9.53
CA GLY A 843 19.51 27.66 -8.38
C GLY A 843 18.24 27.48 -7.55
N ALA A 844 17.43 28.54 -7.40
CA ALA A 844 16.17 28.51 -6.64
C ALA A 844 15.11 27.59 -7.29
N ARG A 845 15.09 27.48 -8.62
CA ARG A 845 14.16 26.58 -9.34
C ARG A 845 14.49 25.11 -9.07
N GLY A 846 15.76 24.74 -9.15
CA GLY A 846 16.23 23.37 -8.88
C GLY A 846 15.98 22.95 -7.42
N THR A 847 16.27 23.83 -6.46
CA THR A 847 16.03 23.57 -5.02
C THR A 847 14.54 23.46 -4.68
N ARG A 848 13.69 24.33 -5.24
CA ARG A 848 12.22 24.24 -5.06
C ARG A 848 11.66 22.91 -5.57
N LYS A 849 12.13 22.44 -6.74
CA LYS A 849 11.76 21.11 -7.25
C LYS A 849 12.23 20.01 -6.28
N GLY A 850 13.46 20.07 -5.78
CA GLY A 850 13.97 19.11 -4.79
C GLY A 850 13.08 19.03 -3.54
N LEU A 851 12.62 20.17 -3.02
CA LEU A 851 11.69 20.22 -1.87
C LEU A 851 10.32 19.61 -2.20
N ALA A 852 9.73 19.97 -3.34
CA ALA A 852 8.44 19.45 -3.78
C ALA A 852 8.48 17.93 -4.03
N ASP A 853 9.50 17.45 -4.74
CA ASP A 853 9.73 16.03 -5.00
C ASP A 853 9.89 15.24 -3.70
N THR A 854 10.61 15.79 -2.72
CA THR A 854 10.79 15.11 -1.43
C THR A 854 9.46 14.92 -0.71
N ALA A 855 8.59 15.93 -0.71
CA ALA A 855 7.26 15.85 -0.09
C ALA A 855 6.36 14.81 -0.80
N LEU A 856 6.35 14.79 -2.13
CA LEU A 856 5.56 13.85 -2.93
C LEU A 856 6.08 12.40 -2.79
N LYS A 857 7.39 12.20 -2.97
CA LYS A 857 8.01 10.88 -2.96
C LYS A 857 8.00 10.21 -1.58
N THR A 858 8.01 10.99 -0.49
CA THR A 858 7.86 10.45 0.87
C THR A 858 6.52 9.72 1.04
N ALA A 859 5.44 10.22 0.42
CA ALA A 859 4.13 9.57 0.46
C ALA A 859 4.15 8.22 -0.28
N ASP A 860 4.88 8.13 -1.39
CA ASP A 860 5.00 6.90 -2.19
C ASP A 860 5.84 5.84 -1.47
N ALA A 861 6.94 6.23 -0.83
CA ALA A 861 7.77 5.32 -0.03
C ALA A 861 6.99 4.76 1.18
N GLY A 862 6.23 5.61 1.89
CA GLY A 862 5.33 5.16 2.96
C GLY A 862 4.22 4.24 2.47
N TYR A 863 3.71 4.48 1.25
CA TYR A 863 2.70 3.61 0.64
C TYR A 863 3.28 2.26 0.19
N LEU A 864 4.50 2.22 -0.36
CA LEU A 864 5.22 0.98 -0.65
C LEU A 864 5.46 0.16 0.62
N THR A 865 5.94 0.79 1.69
CA THR A 865 6.15 0.14 2.99
C THR A 865 4.87 -0.53 3.49
N ARG A 866 3.73 0.16 3.35
CA ARG A 866 2.42 -0.42 3.69
C ARG A 866 2.09 -1.64 2.83
N ARG A 867 2.31 -1.59 1.51
CA ARG A 867 2.07 -2.75 0.62
C ARG A 867 2.93 -3.95 1.02
N LEU A 868 4.19 -3.71 1.35
CA LEU A 868 5.12 -4.74 1.82
C LEU A 868 4.63 -5.41 3.11
N VAL A 869 4.20 -4.61 4.11
CA VAL A 869 3.64 -5.15 5.36
C VAL A 869 2.34 -5.92 5.10
N ASP A 870 1.43 -5.37 4.30
CA ASP A 870 0.15 -6.00 3.99
C ASP A 870 0.35 -7.35 3.26
N ALA A 871 1.37 -7.48 2.43
CA ALA A 871 1.70 -8.74 1.75
C ALA A 871 2.37 -9.79 2.67
N THR A 872 3.06 -9.39 3.74
CA THR A 872 3.97 -10.27 4.51
C THR A 872 3.69 -10.38 6.01
N HIS A 873 2.64 -9.73 6.51
CA HIS A 873 2.26 -9.82 7.93
C HIS A 873 1.91 -11.25 8.40
N THR A 874 1.66 -12.19 7.50
CA THR A 874 1.45 -13.62 7.80
C THR A 874 2.77 -14.40 7.98
N SER A 875 3.90 -13.86 7.53
CA SER A 875 5.22 -14.51 7.61
C SER A 875 5.80 -14.41 9.01
N ILE A 876 5.47 -15.39 9.85
CA ILE A 876 5.92 -15.54 11.24
C ILE A 876 6.77 -16.80 11.36
N ILE A 877 7.73 -16.83 12.28
CA ILE A 877 8.43 -18.07 12.62
C ILE A 877 7.51 -19.00 13.41
N ARG A 878 7.13 -20.15 12.82
CA ARG A 878 6.17 -21.11 13.42
C ARG A 878 6.85 -22.41 13.89
N GLU A 879 7.85 -22.88 13.15
CA GLU A 879 8.51 -24.16 13.40
C GLU A 879 10.03 -23.99 13.61
N ASP A 880 10.66 -24.99 14.24
CA ASP A 880 12.12 -25.00 14.42
C ASP A 880 12.85 -25.39 13.13
N ASP A 881 12.44 -26.47 12.46
CA ASP A 881 13.08 -26.97 11.25
C ASP A 881 12.10 -27.67 10.29
N CYS A 882 12.03 -27.19 9.05
CA CYS A 882 11.20 -27.80 8.00
C CYS A 882 11.85 -29.00 7.28
N LYS A 883 13.07 -29.42 7.70
CA LYS A 883 13.82 -30.57 7.15
C LYS A 883 13.98 -30.55 5.63
N THR A 884 14.12 -29.37 5.03
CA THR A 884 14.36 -29.24 3.58
C THR A 884 15.82 -29.53 3.24
N SER A 885 16.06 -30.29 2.17
CA SER A 885 17.37 -30.52 1.57
C SER A 885 17.69 -29.54 0.43
N LYS A 886 16.72 -28.72 0.01
CA LYS A 886 16.93 -27.70 -1.02
C LYS A 886 17.75 -26.53 -0.46
N PHE A 887 18.65 -25.99 -1.27
CA PHE A 887 19.55 -24.90 -0.92
C PHE A 887 19.58 -23.82 -2.01
N ILE A 888 20.18 -22.69 -1.66
CA ILE A 888 20.56 -21.64 -2.61
C ILE A 888 22.08 -21.52 -2.54
N THR A 889 22.71 -21.63 -3.70
CA THR A 889 24.15 -21.39 -3.86
C THR A 889 24.40 -19.88 -4.00
N ILE A 890 25.28 -19.36 -3.15
CA ILE A 890 25.83 -18.00 -3.24
C ILE A 890 27.25 -18.09 -3.79
N GLU A 891 27.51 -17.36 -4.87
CA GLU A 891 28.81 -17.32 -5.54
C GLU A 891 29.62 -16.09 -5.12
N LYS A 892 30.94 -16.23 -5.06
CA LYS A 892 31.88 -15.15 -4.73
C LYS A 892 32.00 -14.12 -5.87
N ASN A 893 32.04 -14.59 -7.13
CA ASN A 893 32.26 -13.75 -8.34
C ASN A 893 30.95 -13.34 -9.04
N GLU A 894 29.89 -13.10 -8.27
CA GLU A 894 28.61 -12.67 -8.85
C GLU A 894 28.72 -11.20 -9.32
N LYS A 895 28.42 -10.94 -10.60
CA LYS A 895 28.60 -9.62 -11.25
C LYS A 895 28.15 -8.46 -10.34
N ASN A 896 29.07 -7.52 -10.06
CA ASN A 896 28.88 -6.31 -9.24
C ASN A 896 28.62 -6.53 -7.73
N ARG A 897 28.71 -7.75 -7.18
CA ARG A 897 28.37 -8.05 -5.76
C ARG A 897 29.47 -8.75 -4.95
N GLU A 898 30.69 -8.86 -5.48
CA GLU A 898 31.82 -9.55 -4.84
C GLU A 898 32.14 -9.00 -3.44
N ARG A 899 32.09 -7.67 -3.29
CA ARG A 899 32.39 -6.96 -2.02
C ARG A 899 31.44 -7.30 -0.86
N TYR A 900 30.31 -7.95 -1.13
CA TYR A 900 29.28 -8.24 -0.13
C TYR A 900 29.19 -9.73 0.24
N PHE A 901 30.10 -10.57 -0.28
CA PHE A 901 30.03 -12.02 -0.13
C PHE A 901 29.96 -12.47 1.35
N SER A 902 30.88 -12.02 2.21
CA SER A 902 30.91 -12.39 3.64
C SER A 902 29.65 -11.95 4.39
N ARG A 903 29.08 -10.80 4.04
CA ARG A 903 27.83 -10.31 4.63
C ARG A 903 26.61 -11.11 4.21
N ARG A 904 26.59 -11.69 3.00
CA ARG A 904 25.45 -12.46 2.48
C ARG A 904 25.34 -13.84 3.13
N ILE A 905 26.48 -14.46 3.46
CA ILE A 905 26.57 -15.75 4.14
C ILE A 905 26.37 -15.63 5.66
N LEU A 906 26.62 -14.46 6.25
CA LEU A 906 26.57 -14.26 7.69
C LEU A 906 25.23 -14.67 8.33
N GLY A 907 25.29 -15.51 9.37
CA GLY A 907 24.13 -15.95 10.15
C GLY A 907 23.16 -16.85 9.37
N ARG A 908 23.59 -17.42 8.24
CA ARG A 908 22.86 -18.44 7.46
C ARG A 908 23.26 -19.85 7.91
N TYR A 909 22.41 -20.83 7.60
CA TYR A 909 22.69 -22.24 7.87
C TYR A 909 23.24 -22.93 6.62
N LEU A 910 24.30 -23.71 6.79
CA LEU A 910 24.88 -24.53 5.73
C LEU A 910 24.06 -25.80 5.48
N VAL A 911 23.93 -26.19 4.21
CA VAL A 911 23.32 -27.47 3.81
C VAL A 911 24.37 -28.55 3.56
N ASN A 912 25.50 -28.18 2.98
CA ASN A 912 26.65 -29.03 2.71
C ASN A 912 27.85 -28.56 3.52
N ASP A 913 28.83 -29.46 3.74
CA ASP A 913 30.09 -29.10 4.38
C ASP A 913 30.89 -28.14 3.49
N VAL A 914 31.51 -27.12 4.08
CA VAL A 914 32.39 -26.20 3.35
C VAL A 914 33.82 -26.67 3.56
N ILE A 915 34.41 -27.17 2.47
CA ILE A 915 35.78 -27.67 2.43
C ILE A 915 36.58 -26.74 1.54
N ASP A 916 37.76 -26.32 1.98
CA ASP A 916 38.67 -25.55 1.14
C ASP A 916 39.23 -26.43 0.01
N PRO A 917 39.03 -26.07 -1.28
CA PRO A 917 39.46 -26.89 -2.41
C PRO A 917 40.96 -27.19 -2.43
N LYS A 918 41.79 -26.26 -1.92
CA LYS A 918 43.26 -26.40 -1.89
C LYS A 918 43.77 -27.20 -0.70
N THR A 919 43.29 -26.91 0.51
CA THR A 919 43.82 -27.54 1.73
C THR A 919 43.06 -28.80 2.16
N LYS A 920 41.91 -29.09 1.52
CA LYS A 920 40.95 -30.15 1.92
C LYS A 920 40.51 -30.08 3.39
N LYS A 921 40.78 -28.96 4.08
CA LYS A 921 40.43 -28.75 5.47
C LYS A 921 38.94 -28.39 5.57
N LEU A 922 38.24 -29.04 6.48
CA LEU A 922 36.85 -28.73 6.79
C LEU A 922 36.80 -27.39 7.55
N ILE A 923 36.22 -26.37 6.93
CA ILE A 923 36.07 -25.03 7.53
C ILE A 923 34.81 -25.00 8.41
N ALA A 924 33.70 -25.52 7.89
CA ALA A 924 32.42 -25.52 8.58
C ALA A 924 31.60 -26.77 8.25
N ALA A 925 31.06 -27.41 9.30
CA ALA A 925 30.23 -28.59 9.18
C ALA A 925 28.79 -28.26 8.75
N LYS A 926 28.12 -29.24 8.16
CA LYS A 926 26.72 -29.21 7.77
C LYS A 926 25.80 -28.81 8.91
N ASN A 927 24.75 -28.06 8.61
CA ASN A 927 23.75 -27.55 9.56
C ASN A 927 24.32 -26.65 10.67
N THR A 928 25.52 -26.10 10.51
CA THR A 928 26.04 -25.03 11.39
C THR A 928 25.59 -23.66 10.88
N ALA A 929 25.41 -22.71 11.80
CA ALA A 929 25.18 -21.32 11.46
C ALA A 929 26.53 -20.62 11.23
N ILE A 930 26.64 -19.82 10.18
CA ILE A 930 27.88 -19.14 9.83
C ILE A 930 28.10 -17.94 10.76
N ASP A 931 29.15 -18.02 11.58
CA ASP A 931 29.64 -16.93 12.42
C ASP A 931 30.56 -15.98 11.64
N GLU A 932 30.82 -14.77 12.17
CA GLU A 932 31.72 -13.80 11.53
C GLU A 932 33.14 -14.34 11.34
N GLY A 933 33.67 -15.08 12.32
CA GLY A 933 35.00 -15.69 12.21
C GLY A 933 35.05 -16.79 11.15
N MET A 934 33.96 -17.53 10.96
CA MET A 934 33.86 -18.51 9.87
C MET A 934 33.73 -17.78 8.53
N ALA A 935 32.95 -16.70 8.47
CA ALA A 935 32.76 -15.92 7.26
C ALA A 935 34.07 -15.29 6.75
N THR A 936 34.93 -14.78 7.65
CA THR A 936 36.26 -14.26 7.27
C THR A 936 37.17 -15.37 6.76
N ILE A 937 37.19 -16.53 7.44
CA ILE A 937 37.97 -17.70 6.98
C ILE A 937 37.50 -18.15 5.59
N ILE A 938 36.19 -18.16 5.34
CA ILE A 938 35.63 -18.51 4.02
C ILE A 938 36.02 -17.47 2.96
N GLU A 939 36.04 -16.18 3.32
CA GLU A 939 36.43 -15.09 2.42
C GLU A 939 37.92 -15.14 2.03
N GLU A 940 38.79 -15.45 2.99
CA GLU A 940 40.24 -15.63 2.79
C GLU A 940 40.58 -16.94 2.05
N SER A 941 39.74 -17.98 2.20
CA SER A 941 39.92 -19.27 1.53
C SER A 941 39.63 -19.22 0.02
N SER A 942 40.02 -20.32 -0.67
CA SER A 942 39.82 -20.47 -2.12
C SER A 942 38.41 -20.95 -2.52
N VAL A 943 37.44 -20.91 -1.61
CA VAL A 943 36.05 -21.32 -1.85
C VAL A 943 35.35 -20.37 -2.83
N THR A 944 34.76 -20.93 -3.88
CA THR A 944 34.09 -20.17 -4.96
C THR A 944 32.59 -19.98 -4.72
N SER A 945 31.94 -20.91 -4.02
CA SER A 945 30.51 -20.85 -3.71
C SER A 945 30.15 -21.56 -2.42
N VAL A 946 29.02 -21.17 -1.81
CA VAL A 946 28.53 -21.73 -0.55
C VAL A 946 27.04 -22.04 -0.65
N ASP A 947 26.67 -23.26 -0.25
CA ASP A 947 25.28 -23.74 -0.26
C ASP A 947 24.58 -23.47 1.07
N ILE A 948 23.60 -22.56 1.05
CA ILE A 948 22.89 -22.11 2.25
C ILE A 948 21.39 -22.44 2.23
N ARG A 949 20.81 -22.51 3.43
CA ARG A 949 19.36 -22.50 3.63
C ARG A 949 18.82 -21.07 3.50
N SER A 950 17.68 -20.95 2.83
CA SER A 950 16.97 -19.68 2.62
C SER A 950 15.48 -19.81 2.96
N PRO A 951 14.78 -18.71 3.33
CA PRO A 951 13.33 -18.66 3.39
C PRO A 951 12.64 -19.08 2.08
N LEU A 952 13.24 -18.83 0.91
CA LEU A 952 12.68 -19.17 -0.40
C LEU A 952 12.43 -20.67 -0.57
N VAL A 953 13.33 -21.50 -0.07
CA VAL A 953 13.29 -22.97 -0.20
C VAL A 953 12.60 -23.66 0.99
N CYS A 954 12.05 -22.89 1.92
CA CYS A 954 11.42 -23.41 3.13
C CYS A 954 10.14 -24.20 2.80
N LYS A 955 10.01 -25.42 3.35
CA LYS A 955 8.85 -26.30 3.16
C LYS A 955 7.68 -26.07 4.14
N SER A 956 7.83 -25.17 5.11
CA SER A 956 6.78 -24.84 6.11
C SER A 956 5.50 -24.40 5.40
N LEU A 957 4.36 -24.98 5.77
CA LEU A 957 3.04 -24.67 5.18
C LEU A 957 2.57 -23.27 5.57
N LEU A 958 2.74 -22.90 6.83
CA LEU A 958 2.44 -21.58 7.36
C LEU A 958 3.73 -20.95 7.88
N GLY A 959 4.03 -19.72 7.44
CA GLY A 959 5.22 -19.00 7.91
C GLY A 959 6.55 -19.62 7.48
N ILE A 960 7.58 -19.46 8.30
CA ILE A 960 8.97 -19.87 8.00
C ILE A 960 9.55 -20.61 9.23
N CYS A 961 10.47 -21.56 9.02
CA CYS A 961 11.18 -22.22 10.13
C CYS A 961 12.43 -21.46 10.59
N LYS A 962 12.87 -21.65 11.83
CA LYS A 962 14.08 -20.99 12.37
C LYS A 962 15.32 -21.20 11.53
N LYS A 963 15.64 -22.45 11.15
CA LYS A 963 16.89 -22.77 10.42
C LYS A 963 16.94 -22.19 9.00
N CYS A 964 15.81 -22.09 8.30
CA CYS A 964 15.77 -21.46 6.97
C CYS A 964 15.95 -19.94 7.04
N TYR A 965 15.54 -19.29 8.14
CA TYR A 965 15.74 -17.85 8.32
C TYR A 965 17.13 -17.52 8.86
N GLY A 966 17.63 -18.35 9.79
CA GLY A 966 18.92 -18.18 10.45
C GLY A 966 18.85 -17.15 11.59
N TRP A 967 19.82 -16.23 11.61
CA TRP A 967 19.93 -15.24 12.68
C TRP A 967 18.95 -14.08 12.58
N ASP A 968 18.45 -13.64 13.73
CA ASP A 968 17.89 -12.31 13.91
C ASP A 968 19.04 -11.29 14.01
N LEU A 969 19.13 -10.43 12.99
CA LEU A 969 20.17 -9.42 12.86
C LEU A 969 20.16 -8.38 13.99
N SER A 970 19.01 -8.18 14.64
CA SER A 970 18.92 -7.26 15.78
C SER A 970 19.66 -7.79 17.02
N SER A 971 19.78 -9.11 17.14
CA SER A 971 20.33 -9.77 18.31
C SER A 971 21.61 -10.57 18.05
N ARG A 972 21.96 -10.80 16.77
CA ARG A 972 23.02 -11.71 16.30
C ARG A 972 22.94 -13.11 16.95
N LYS A 973 21.71 -13.60 17.09
CA LYS A 973 21.40 -14.93 17.64
C LYS A 973 20.35 -15.59 16.75
N LEU A 974 20.19 -16.91 16.90
CA LEU A 974 19.13 -17.65 16.23
C LEU A 974 17.76 -17.01 16.49
N VAL A 975 16.95 -16.87 15.44
CA VAL A 975 15.61 -16.30 15.55
C VAL A 975 14.72 -17.15 16.46
N LYS A 976 13.87 -16.50 17.25
CA LYS A 976 12.91 -17.17 18.16
C LYS A 976 11.61 -17.50 17.44
N ILE A 977 10.90 -18.53 17.91
CA ILE A 977 9.52 -18.81 17.46
C ILE A 977 8.66 -17.60 17.81
N GLY A 978 7.78 -17.22 16.89
CA GLY A 978 6.86 -16.11 17.07
C GLY A 978 7.34 -14.76 16.56
N VAL A 979 8.60 -14.63 16.15
CA VAL A 979 9.11 -13.37 15.59
C VAL A 979 8.43 -13.09 14.23
N PRO A 980 7.81 -11.91 14.04
CA PRO A 980 7.17 -11.54 12.78
C PRO A 980 8.19 -11.05 11.76
N VAL A 981 8.90 -11.99 11.13
CA VAL A 981 9.99 -11.70 10.19
C VAL A 981 9.54 -10.96 8.92
N GLY A 982 8.29 -11.14 8.49
CA GLY A 982 7.73 -10.41 7.36
C GLY A 982 7.62 -8.90 7.61
N VAL A 983 7.12 -8.51 8.79
CA VAL A 983 7.02 -7.09 9.18
C VAL A 983 8.41 -6.45 9.31
N ILE A 984 9.38 -7.18 9.87
CA ILE A 984 10.77 -6.71 9.98
C ILE A 984 11.35 -6.51 8.57
N ALA A 985 11.19 -7.48 7.67
CA ALA A 985 11.67 -7.38 6.30
C ALA A 985 11.05 -6.18 5.55
N ALA A 986 9.73 -6.00 5.67
CA ALA A 986 9.02 -4.89 5.07
C ALA A 986 9.51 -3.53 5.58
N GLN A 987 9.76 -3.40 6.88
CA GLN A 987 10.32 -2.18 7.49
C GLN A 987 11.77 -1.93 7.06
N SER A 988 12.59 -2.97 7.02
CA SER A 988 14.00 -2.89 6.62
C SER A 988 14.21 -2.49 5.17
N ILE A 989 13.20 -2.65 4.31
CA ILE A 989 13.22 -2.20 2.91
C ILE A 989 12.50 -0.85 2.74
N GLY A 990 11.43 -0.64 3.51
CA GLY A 990 10.64 0.58 3.50
C GLY A 990 11.35 1.81 4.08
N GLU A 991 12.05 1.65 5.21
CA GLU A 991 12.78 2.75 5.86
C GLU A 991 13.87 3.34 4.95
N PRO A 992 14.78 2.55 4.35
CA PRO A 992 15.74 3.10 3.40
C PRO A 992 15.07 3.61 2.12
N GLY A 993 13.91 3.06 1.75
CA GLY A 993 13.09 3.58 0.65
C GLY A 993 12.69 5.05 0.83
N THR A 994 12.43 5.49 2.07
CA THR A 994 12.23 6.92 2.37
C THR A 994 13.54 7.72 2.29
N GLN A 995 14.68 7.13 2.66
CA GLN A 995 15.98 7.80 2.56
C GLN A 995 16.42 8.04 1.11
N LEU A 996 16.11 7.11 0.19
CA LEU A 996 16.30 7.31 -1.26
C LEU A 996 15.64 8.61 -1.74
N THR A 997 14.48 8.94 -1.17
CA THR A 997 13.72 10.15 -1.51
C THR A 997 14.17 11.39 -0.75
N LEU A 998 14.85 11.24 0.39
CA LEU A 998 15.33 12.38 1.20
C LEU A 998 16.70 12.88 0.73
N ARG A 999 17.55 12.02 0.14
CA ARG A 999 18.86 12.43 -0.39
C ARG A 999 18.77 13.46 -1.51
N THR A 1000 17.64 13.53 -2.22
CA THR A 1000 17.37 14.57 -3.23
C THR A 1000 17.31 15.99 -2.64
N LYS A 1001 17.11 16.14 -1.31
CA LYS A 1001 17.18 17.46 -0.65
C LYS A 1001 18.58 18.07 -0.70
N HIS A 1002 19.62 17.25 -0.53
CA HIS A 1002 21.01 17.73 -0.44
C HIS A 1002 21.68 17.89 -1.81
N THR A 1003 21.21 17.16 -2.82
CA THR A 1003 21.71 17.25 -4.21
C THR A 1003 20.89 18.20 -5.08
N GLY A 1004 19.91 18.91 -4.50
CA GLY A 1004 18.88 19.68 -5.21
C GLY A 1004 19.44 20.66 -6.24
N GLY A 1005 19.30 20.30 -7.52
CA GLY A 1005 19.63 21.14 -8.66
C GLY A 1005 21.01 20.91 -9.27
N VAL A 1006 21.91 20.09 -8.71
CA VAL A 1006 23.23 19.80 -9.29
C VAL A 1006 23.17 18.56 -10.18
N VAL A 1007 23.94 18.56 -11.28
CA VAL A 1007 24.06 17.40 -12.19
C VAL A 1007 24.70 16.22 -11.45
N GLY A 1008 23.99 15.10 -11.36
CA GLY A 1008 24.46 13.86 -10.76
C GLY A 1008 23.64 12.66 -11.26
N VAL A 1009 24.01 11.44 -10.87
CA VAL A 1009 23.27 10.21 -11.22
C VAL A 1009 21.81 10.39 -10.79
N ASP A 1010 20.89 10.29 -11.74
CA ASP A 1010 19.48 10.64 -11.55
C ASP A 1010 18.80 9.74 -10.50
N VAL A 1011 18.86 10.18 -9.23
CA VAL A 1011 18.30 9.50 -8.05
C VAL A 1011 16.79 9.26 -8.21
N THR A 1012 16.13 10.01 -9.09
CA THR A 1012 14.67 10.00 -9.24
C THR A 1012 14.12 8.71 -9.85
N GLN A 1013 14.95 7.87 -10.47
CA GLN A 1013 14.51 6.60 -11.07
C GLN A 1013 14.51 5.39 -10.11
N GLY A 1014 15.14 5.49 -8.93
CA GLY A 1014 15.33 4.35 -8.03
C GLY A 1014 14.03 3.75 -7.47
N LEU A 1015 13.19 4.56 -6.80
CA LEU A 1015 11.95 4.06 -6.17
C LEU A 1015 10.91 3.56 -7.21
N PRO A 1016 10.65 4.25 -8.33
CA PRO A 1016 9.77 3.73 -9.39
C PRO A 1016 10.22 2.37 -9.91
N ARG A 1017 11.54 2.16 -10.08
CA ARG A 1017 12.09 0.88 -10.51
C ARG A 1017 11.86 -0.23 -9.47
N VAL A 1018 12.05 0.07 -8.19
CA VAL A 1018 11.76 -0.88 -7.10
C VAL A 1018 10.27 -1.24 -7.09
N GLN A 1019 9.37 -0.28 -7.27
CA GLN A 1019 7.93 -0.54 -7.38
C GLN A 1019 7.57 -1.39 -8.62
N GLU A 1020 8.21 -1.13 -9.76
CA GLU A 1020 8.03 -1.90 -10.99
C GLU A 1020 8.40 -3.37 -10.79
N LEU A 1021 9.54 -3.64 -10.16
CA LEU A 1021 10.03 -4.99 -9.85
C LEU A 1021 9.11 -5.72 -8.86
N PHE A 1022 8.71 -5.06 -7.77
CA PHE A 1022 7.82 -5.65 -6.76
C PHE A 1022 6.38 -5.89 -7.27
N GLU A 1023 5.90 -5.10 -8.22
CA GLU A 1023 4.60 -5.31 -8.84
C GLU A 1023 4.67 -6.23 -10.08
N ILE A 1024 5.87 -6.69 -10.47
CA ILE A 1024 6.11 -7.55 -11.63
C ILE A 1024 5.45 -6.95 -12.87
N ARG A 1025 5.69 -5.65 -13.07
CA ARG A 1025 5.24 -4.93 -14.25
C ARG A 1025 6.20 -5.23 -15.40
N THR A 1026 5.64 -5.29 -16.60
CA THR A 1026 6.45 -5.36 -17.82
C THR A 1026 7.27 -4.06 -17.91
N PRO A 1027 8.61 -4.16 -18.04
CA PRO A 1027 9.45 -2.97 -18.17
C PRO A 1027 9.09 -2.21 -19.44
N LYS A 1028 9.34 -0.88 -19.44
CA LYS A 1028 9.05 -0.02 -20.60
C LYS A 1028 9.83 -0.45 -21.84
N LEU A 1029 11.07 -0.90 -21.62
CA LEU A 1029 11.98 -1.43 -22.63
C LEU A 1029 12.38 -2.85 -22.20
N PRO A 1030 11.58 -3.88 -22.55
CA PRO A 1030 11.92 -5.26 -22.26
C PRO A 1030 13.00 -5.76 -23.21
N SER A 1031 14.04 -6.37 -22.66
CA SER A 1031 15.00 -7.14 -23.45
C SER A 1031 14.50 -8.59 -23.60
N PRO A 1032 14.35 -9.10 -24.84
CA PRO A 1032 13.91 -10.47 -25.06
C PRO A 1032 14.99 -11.48 -24.65
N LEU A 1033 14.52 -12.63 -24.18
CA LEU A 1033 15.34 -13.79 -23.84
C LEU A 1033 15.24 -14.83 -24.94
N ALA A 1034 16.34 -15.52 -25.21
CA ALA A 1034 16.35 -16.67 -26.11
C ALA A 1034 15.43 -17.79 -25.57
N GLU A 1035 14.31 -18.07 -26.23
CA GLU A 1035 13.40 -19.15 -25.81
C GLU A 1035 13.97 -20.56 -26.00
N ILE A 1036 14.88 -20.74 -26.96
CA ILE A 1036 15.55 -22.02 -27.27
C ILE A 1036 17.07 -21.79 -27.36
N SER A 1037 17.84 -22.85 -27.16
CA SER A 1037 19.27 -22.83 -27.48
C SER A 1037 19.46 -22.99 -28.99
N GLY A 1038 20.29 -22.17 -29.61
CA GLY A 1038 20.42 -22.18 -31.07
C GLY A 1038 21.42 -21.19 -31.62
N LYS A 1039 21.56 -21.19 -32.95
CA LYS A 1039 22.37 -20.20 -33.68
C LYS A 1039 21.55 -18.97 -34.01
N ILE A 1040 22.14 -17.80 -33.84
CA ILE A 1040 21.53 -16.52 -34.16
C ILE A 1040 21.91 -16.09 -35.58
N LYS A 1041 20.94 -15.55 -36.32
CA LYS A 1041 21.14 -14.72 -37.49
C LYS A 1041 20.59 -13.33 -37.25
N VAL A 1042 21.40 -12.29 -37.38
CA VAL A 1042 20.98 -10.88 -37.23
C VAL A 1042 20.88 -10.24 -38.60
N ARG A 1043 19.74 -9.59 -38.90
CA ARG A 1043 19.55 -8.76 -40.10
C ARG A 1043 19.10 -7.37 -39.70
N GLU A 1044 19.67 -6.36 -40.32
CA GLU A 1044 19.25 -4.97 -40.16
C GLU A 1044 18.20 -4.63 -41.23
N THR A 1045 17.08 -4.06 -40.81
CA THR A 1045 15.96 -3.63 -41.67
C THR A 1045 15.56 -2.20 -41.30
N ASP A 1046 14.85 -1.49 -42.18
CA ASP A 1046 14.38 -0.11 -41.94
C ASP A 1046 13.55 0.02 -40.65
N ASP A 1047 12.86 -1.06 -40.25
CA ASP A 1047 12.04 -1.14 -39.03
C ASP A 1047 12.81 -1.60 -37.77
N GLY A 1048 14.07 -2.05 -37.89
CA GLY A 1048 14.87 -2.55 -36.76
C GLY A 1048 15.84 -3.71 -37.06
N TYR A 1049 16.48 -4.22 -36.00
CA TYR A 1049 17.22 -5.49 -36.00
C TYR A 1049 16.26 -6.68 -35.92
N GLU A 1050 16.25 -7.52 -36.96
CA GLU A 1050 15.59 -8.83 -37.02
C GLU A 1050 16.57 -9.92 -36.56
N ILE A 1051 16.31 -10.55 -35.42
CA ILE A 1051 17.12 -11.65 -34.85
C ILE A 1051 16.38 -12.97 -35.06
N LYS A 1052 16.90 -13.85 -35.91
CA LYS A 1052 16.39 -15.22 -36.14
C LYS A 1052 17.20 -16.23 -35.36
N LEU A 1053 16.55 -16.99 -34.49
CA LEU A 1053 17.17 -18.01 -33.65
C LEU A 1053 16.70 -19.39 -34.11
N THR A 1054 17.64 -20.23 -34.55
CA THR A 1054 17.39 -21.58 -35.06
C THR A 1054 17.96 -22.64 -34.11
N GLY A 1055 17.10 -23.53 -33.61
CA GLY A 1055 17.49 -24.59 -32.67
C GLY A 1055 16.65 -25.86 -32.80
N LYS A 1056 17.12 -26.96 -32.20
CA LYS A 1056 16.40 -28.24 -32.09
C LYS A 1056 15.66 -28.32 -30.74
N ASP A 1057 14.38 -28.69 -30.76
CA ASP A 1057 13.57 -28.89 -29.55
C ASP A 1057 13.80 -30.29 -28.93
N ILE A 1058 13.31 -30.57 -27.72
CA ILE A 1058 13.44 -31.88 -27.00
C ILE A 1058 12.84 -33.07 -27.80
N LYS A 1059 12.07 -32.79 -28.86
CA LYS A 1059 11.46 -33.75 -29.79
C LYS A 1059 12.07 -33.74 -31.20
N ASP A 1060 13.30 -33.24 -31.36
CA ASP A 1060 14.07 -33.18 -32.62
C ASP A 1060 13.49 -32.33 -33.78
N ASN A 1061 12.43 -31.55 -33.55
CA ASN A 1061 11.93 -30.59 -34.54
C ASN A 1061 12.76 -29.29 -34.53
N THR A 1062 13.13 -28.82 -35.72
CA THR A 1062 13.77 -27.50 -35.94
C THR A 1062 12.76 -26.39 -35.70
N LYS A 1063 12.99 -25.56 -34.69
CA LYS A 1063 12.13 -24.43 -34.33
C LYS A 1063 12.88 -23.13 -34.65
N VAL A 1064 12.23 -22.23 -35.36
CA VAL A 1064 12.78 -20.90 -35.73
C VAL A 1064 11.95 -19.84 -35.04
N ILE A 1065 12.61 -18.96 -34.28
CA ILE A 1065 11.97 -17.86 -33.56
C ILE A 1065 12.60 -16.56 -34.03
N THR A 1066 11.79 -15.58 -34.40
CA THR A 1066 12.23 -14.27 -34.88
C THR A 1066 11.87 -13.18 -33.87
N TYR A 1067 12.83 -12.32 -33.54
CA TYR A 1067 12.64 -11.13 -32.70
C TYR A 1067 12.88 -9.87 -33.53
N LEU A 1068 12.03 -8.85 -33.37
CA LEU A 1068 12.22 -7.53 -33.97
C LEU A 1068 12.59 -6.53 -32.87
N LEU A 1069 13.73 -5.85 -33.00
CA LEU A 1069 14.24 -4.87 -32.04
C LEU A 1069 14.51 -3.53 -32.72
N PRO A 1070 14.19 -2.38 -32.11
CA PRO A 1070 14.50 -1.08 -32.71
C PRO A 1070 16.02 -0.80 -32.75
N LEU A 1071 16.48 -0.04 -33.75
CA LEU A 1071 17.90 0.28 -34.02
C LEU A 1071 18.61 1.00 -32.85
N ASN A 1072 17.85 1.69 -32.00
CA ASN A 1072 18.39 2.50 -30.90
C ASN A 1072 18.90 1.66 -29.71
N ILE A 1073 18.85 0.33 -29.76
CA ILE A 1073 19.20 -0.57 -28.66
C ILE A 1073 20.50 -1.32 -28.97
N ASN A 1074 21.45 -1.29 -28.02
CA ASN A 1074 22.69 -2.06 -28.14
C ASN A 1074 22.42 -3.57 -27.99
N LEU A 1075 22.79 -4.35 -29.01
CA LEU A 1075 22.77 -5.81 -29.01
C LEU A 1075 23.89 -6.39 -28.13
N MET A 1076 23.64 -7.51 -27.48
CA MET A 1076 24.63 -8.26 -26.69
C MET A 1076 25.16 -9.50 -27.41
N VAL A 1077 24.61 -9.81 -28.57
CA VAL A 1077 24.88 -11.00 -29.37
C VAL A 1077 25.28 -10.58 -30.79
N SER A 1078 26.21 -11.32 -31.38
CA SER A 1078 26.70 -11.12 -32.74
C SER A 1078 26.05 -12.10 -33.72
N ASP A 1079 26.15 -11.79 -35.02
CA ASP A 1079 25.69 -12.70 -36.07
C ASP A 1079 26.49 -14.01 -36.06
N GLY A 1080 25.81 -15.15 -36.06
CA GLY A 1080 26.42 -16.49 -35.98
C GLY A 1080 26.65 -17.04 -34.57
N ASP A 1081 26.38 -16.28 -33.51
CA ASP A 1081 26.59 -16.72 -32.13
C ASP A 1081 25.70 -17.92 -31.73
N LEU A 1082 26.29 -18.85 -30.97
CA LEU A 1082 25.58 -19.95 -30.31
C LEU A 1082 25.11 -19.49 -28.93
N VAL A 1083 23.80 -19.31 -28.77
CA VAL A 1083 23.22 -18.88 -27.50
C VAL A 1083 22.51 -20.02 -26.78
N ALA A 1084 22.66 -20.06 -25.46
CA ALA A 1084 21.91 -20.95 -24.59
C ALA A 1084 20.50 -20.39 -24.33
N GLN A 1085 19.56 -21.28 -24.02
CA GLN A 1085 18.21 -20.91 -23.58
C GLN A 1085 18.27 -19.92 -22.40
N GLY A 1086 17.53 -18.82 -22.54
CA GLY A 1086 17.45 -17.74 -21.58
C GLY A 1086 18.64 -16.77 -21.60
N THR A 1087 19.43 -16.74 -22.66
CA THR A 1087 20.43 -15.68 -22.89
C THR A 1087 19.72 -14.37 -23.24
N GLN A 1088 20.22 -13.26 -22.70
CA GLN A 1088 19.70 -11.92 -22.97
C GLN A 1088 20.25 -11.42 -24.31
N LEU A 1089 19.37 -11.02 -25.23
CA LEU A 1089 19.75 -10.66 -26.61
C LEU A 1089 20.19 -9.20 -26.76
N CYS A 1090 19.60 -8.28 -25.99
CA CYS A 1090 19.96 -6.87 -26.02
C CYS A 1090 20.11 -6.26 -24.62
N SER A 1091 20.81 -5.13 -24.52
CA SER A 1091 20.94 -4.41 -23.27
C SER A 1091 19.57 -3.91 -22.78
N GLY A 1092 19.27 -4.10 -21.49
CA GLY A 1092 17.98 -3.67 -20.94
C GLY A 1092 17.49 -4.51 -19.77
N SER A 1093 16.24 -4.26 -19.39
CA SER A 1093 15.57 -4.96 -18.30
C SER A 1093 14.83 -6.20 -18.82
N LEU A 1094 14.96 -7.32 -18.12
CA LEU A 1094 14.21 -8.54 -18.44
C LEU A 1094 12.80 -8.51 -17.85
N ASP A 1095 11.84 -9.10 -18.57
CA ASP A 1095 10.53 -9.42 -18.01
C ASP A 1095 10.61 -10.68 -17.14
N VAL A 1096 10.24 -10.52 -15.86
CA VAL A 1096 10.25 -11.58 -14.86
C VAL A 1096 9.32 -12.74 -15.24
N ARG A 1097 8.23 -12.47 -15.97
CA ARG A 1097 7.30 -13.52 -16.43
C ARG A 1097 7.96 -14.43 -17.46
N GLN A 1098 8.67 -13.85 -18.42
CA GLN A 1098 9.45 -14.60 -19.42
C GLN A 1098 10.56 -15.41 -18.74
N ILE A 1099 11.27 -14.83 -17.76
CA ILE A 1099 12.27 -15.57 -16.98
C ILE A 1099 11.66 -16.80 -16.29
N MET A 1100 10.48 -16.64 -15.68
CA MET A 1100 9.80 -17.72 -14.96
C MET A 1100 9.36 -18.85 -15.90
N ASP A 1101 8.90 -18.52 -17.10
CA ASP A 1101 8.46 -19.53 -18.07
C ASP A 1101 9.63 -20.25 -18.76
N ILE A 1102 10.77 -19.57 -18.98
CA ILE A 1102 11.95 -20.13 -19.65
C ILE A 1102 12.92 -20.79 -18.65
N LYS A 1103 13.40 -20.05 -17.64
CA LYS A 1103 14.42 -20.52 -16.66
C LYS A 1103 13.84 -21.09 -15.37
N GLY A 1104 12.53 -20.92 -15.13
CA GLY A 1104 11.86 -21.40 -13.92
C GLY A 1104 11.85 -20.40 -12.76
N LEU A 1105 11.23 -20.82 -11.64
CA LEU A 1105 10.92 -19.97 -10.50
C LEU A 1105 12.17 -19.48 -9.76
N GLU A 1106 13.16 -20.34 -9.54
CA GLU A 1106 14.36 -20.01 -8.76
C GLU A 1106 15.19 -18.91 -9.46
N ALA A 1107 15.32 -18.97 -10.79
CA ALA A 1107 15.97 -17.94 -11.58
C ALA A 1107 15.23 -16.59 -11.52
N ALA A 1108 13.90 -16.60 -11.59
CA ALA A 1108 13.08 -15.39 -11.47
C ALA A 1108 13.21 -14.74 -10.07
N GLN A 1109 13.23 -15.55 -9.01
CA GLN A 1109 13.44 -15.08 -7.64
C GLN A 1109 14.83 -14.45 -7.46
N LYS A 1110 15.89 -15.12 -7.93
CA LYS A 1110 17.27 -14.58 -7.90
C LYS A 1110 17.38 -13.27 -8.67
N TYR A 1111 16.80 -13.20 -9.87
CA TYR A 1111 16.79 -11.98 -10.69
C TYR A 1111 16.15 -10.80 -9.95
N LEU A 1112 14.99 -11.01 -9.31
CA LEU A 1112 14.34 -9.96 -8.52
C LEU A 1112 15.20 -9.48 -7.35
N ILE A 1113 15.77 -10.41 -6.58
CA ILE A 1113 16.61 -10.05 -5.42
C ILE A 1113 17.82 -9.24 -5.88
N ASN A 1114 18.54 -9.70 -6.90
CA ASN A 1114 19.75 -9.03 -7.39
C ASN A 1114 19.44 -7.65 -8.00
N ASN A 1115 18.36 -7.49 -8.76
CA ASN A 1115 18.00 -6.19 -9.33
C ASN A 1115 17.54 -5.19 -8.27
N ILE A 1116 16.73 -5.63 -7.30
CA ILE A 1116 16.28 -4.76 -6.22
C ILE A 1116 17.48 -4.35 -5.36
N GLN A 1117 18.36 -5.29 -5.01
CA GLN A 1117 19.59 -4.98 -4.28
C GLN A 1117 20.49 -4.03 -5.06
N GLY A 1118 20.68 -4.23 -6.37
CA GLY A 1118 21.48 -3.31 -7.19
C GLY A 1118 21.00 -1.86 -7.11
N VAL A 1119 19.68 -1.62 -7.00
CA VAL A 1119 19.13 -0.27 -6.82
C VAL A 1119 19.47 0.31 -5.44
N TYR A 1120 19.43 -0.48 -4.36
CA TYR A 1120 19.81 0.00 -3.02
C TYR A 1120 21.33 0.15 -2.86
N GLU A 1121 22.10 -0.82 -3.36
CA GLU A 1121 23.57 -0.86 -3.30
C GLU A 1121 24.21 0.26 -4.14
N SER A 1122 23.65 0.58 -5.33
CA SER A 1122 24.09 1.74 -6.13
C SER A 1122 23.92 3.08 -5.40
N GLN A 1123 23.07 3.12 -4.39
CA GLN A 1123 22.81 4.27 -3.53
C GLN A 1123 23.59 4.17 -2.20
N GLY A 1124 24.46 3.18 -2.03
CA GLY A 1124 25.23 2.95 -0.81
C GLY A 1124 24.36 2.62 0.41
N ILE A 1125 23.17 2.06 0.18
CA ILE A 1125 22.30 1.52 1.22
C ILE A 1125 22.52 0.01 1.25
N THR A 1126 22.93 -0.49 2.40
CA THR A 1126 23.06 -1.92 2.64
C THR A 1126 21.74 -2.47 3.17
N ILE A 1127 21.31 -3.62 2.63
CA ILE A 1127 20.17 -4.40 3.12
C ILE A 1127 20.59 -5.87 3.05
N HIS A 1128 20.33 -6.67 4.08
CA HIS A 1128 20.58 -8.11 4.00
C HIS A 1128 19.57 -8.83 3.09
N ASP A 1129 20.07 -9.68 2.18
CA ASP A 1129 19.27 -10.47 1.22
C ASP A 1129 18.08 -11.25 1.83
N LYS A 1130 18.16 -11.67 3.12
CA LYS A 1130 17.12 -12.45 3.78
C LYS A 1130 15.77 -11.73 3.82
N HIS A 1131 15.76 -10.40 3.91
CA HIS A 1131 14.54 -9.62 3.95
C HIS A 1131 13.82 -9.67 2.60
N LEU A 1132 14.56 -9.55 1.50
CA LEU A 1132 14.01 -9.69 0.15
C LEU A 1132 13.57 -11.13 -0.12
N GLU A 1133 14.32 -12.12 0.36
CA GLU A 1133 13.92 -13.53 0.25
C GLU A 1133 12.58 -13.81 0.94
N VAL A 1134 12.31 -13.22 2.11
CA VAL A 1134 11.00 -13.37 2.78
C VAL A 1134 9.88 -12.77 1.95
N LEU A 1135 10.08 -11.58 1.38
CA LEU A 1135 9.07 -10.93 0.53
C LEU A 1135 8.81 -11.73 -0.76
N VAL A 1136 9.88 -12.12 -1.46
CA VAL A 1136 9.81 -12.88 -2.71
C VAL A 1136 9.23 -14.27 -2.48
N LYS A 1137 9.44 -14.87 -1.29
CA LYS A 1137 8.75 -16.09 -0.88
C LYS A 1137 7.24 -15.89 -0.86
N GLU A 1138 6.73 -14.85 -0.21
CA GLU A 1138 5.28 -14.59 -0.16
C GLU A 1138 4.68 -14.25 -1.54
N MET A 1139 5.44 -13.58 -2.39
CA MET A 1139 5.06 -13.33 -3.79
C MET A 1139 4.99 -14.61 -4.63
N SER A 1140 5.77 -15.63 -4.30
CA SER A 1140 5.86 -16.92 -5.03
C SER A 1140 5.09 -18.06 -4.39
N ASP A 1141 4.58 -17.90 -3.16
CA ASP A 1141 3.80 -18.93 -2.45
C ASP A 1141 2.33 -18.98 -2.90
N LYS A 1142 2.11 -18.70 -4.18
CA LYS A 1142 0.81 -18.68 -4.85
C LYS A 1142 0.79 -19.71 -5.96
N ILE A 1143 -0.33 -20.42 -6.06
CA ILE A 1143 -0.57 -21.44 -7.08
C ILE A 1143 -1.72 -20.95 -7.93
N LYS A 1144 -1.51 -20.94 -9.25
CA LYS A 1144 -2.57 -20.74 -10.23
C LYS A 1144 -3.11 -22.10 -10.62
N ILE A 1145 -4.40 -22.28 -10.40
CA ILE A 1145 -5.09 -23.54 -10.67
C ILE A 1145 -5.23 -23.71 -12.19
N GLU A 1146 -4.77 -24.85 -12.70
CA GLU A 1146 -4.93 -25.24 -14.11
C GLU A 1146 -6.04 -26.27 -14.27
N ASP A 1147 -6.20 -27.16 -13.29
CA ASP A 1147 -7.29 -28.11 -13.22
C ASP A 1147 -7.82 -28.12 -11.78
N PRO A 1148 -9.08 -27.71 -11.52
CA PRO A 1148 -9.66 -27.73 -10.19
C PRO A 1148 -9.89 -29.15 -9.63
N GLY A 1149 -9.95 -30.19 -10.46
CA GLY A 1149 -10.43 -31.50 -10.03
C GLY A 1149 -11.81 -31.41 -9.35
N ASP A 1150 -11.98 -32.13 -8.23
CA ASP A 1150 -13.20 -32.10 -7.41
C ASP A 1150 -13.11 -31.10 -6.22
N THR A 1151 -12.16 -30.16 -6.26
CA THR A 1151 -12.02 -29.11 -5.24
C THR A 1151 -12.89 -27.88 -5.55
N ASN A 1152 -13.13 -27.02 -4.55
CA ASN A 1152 -13.90 -25.77 -4.71
C ASN A 1152 -13.12 -24.62 -5.40
N PHE A 1153 -12.04 -24.94 -6.12
CA PHE A 1153 -11.19 -23.95 -6.80
C PHE A 1153 -11.68 -23.60 -8.22
N LEU A 1154 -11.30 -22.41 -8.69
CA LEU A 1154 -11.57 -21.95 -10.06
C LEU A 1154 -10.36 -22.09 -10.99
N TYR A 1155 -10.62 -22.31 -12.28
CA TYR A 1155 -9.59 -22.28 -13.30
C TYR A 1155 -8.98 -20.89 -13.40
N GLY A 1156 -7.66 -20.84 -13.26
CA GLY A 1156 -6.88 -19.61 -13.26
C GLY A 1156 -7.00 -18.78 -11.98
N GLN A 1157 -7.67 -19.27 -10.93
CA GLN A 1157 -7.65 -18.61 -9.62
C GLN A 1157 -6.29 -18.79 -8.96
N TYR A 1158 -5.88 -17.75 -8.24
CA TYR A 1158 -4.70 -17.75 -7.41
C TYR A 1158 -5.09 -18.10 -5.98
N VAL A 1159 -4.47 -19.15 -5.45
CA VAL A 1159 -4.64 -19.58 -4.06
C VAL A 1159 -3.28 -19.70 -3.39
N THR A 1160 -3.26 -19.60 -2.07
CA THR A 1160 -2.02 -19.85 -1.32
C THR A 1160 -1.69 -21.34 -1.36
N ARG A 1161 -0.39 -21.66 -1.30
CA ARG A 1161 0.06 -23.06 -1.28
C ARG A 1161 -0.54 -23.86 -0.11
N ALA A 1162 -0.70 -23.23 1.05
CA ALA A 1162 -1.31 -23.87 2.22
C ALA A 1162 -2.76 -24.30 1.95
N ILE A 1163 -3.60 -23.39 1.42
CA ILE A 1163 -5.00 -23.68 1.10
C ILE A 1163 -5.09 -24.75 0.01
N PHE A 1164 -4.25 -24.67 -1.02
CA PHE A 1164 -4.18 -25.68 -2.09
C PHE A 1164 -3.87 -27.09 -1.55
N THR A 1165 -2.88 -27.19 -0.66
CA THR A 1165 -2.45 -28.47 -0.10
C THR A 1165 -3.55 -29.07 0.78
N GLN A 1166 -4.15 -28.27 1.67
CA GLN A 1166 -5.25 -28.70 2.52
C GLN A 1166 -6.49 -29.12 1.71
N ALA A 1167 -6.85 -28.38 0.66
CA ALA A 1167 -7.99 -28.74 -0.19
C ALA A 1167 -7.75 -30.05 -0.95
N ASN A 1168 -6.53 -30.29 -1.43
CA ASN A 1168 -6.16 -31.54 -2.07
C ASN A 1168 -6.13 -32.72 -1.11
N GLU A 1169 -5.68 -32.53 0.14
CA GLU A 1169 -5.76 -33.55 1.17
C GLU A 1169 -7.22 -33.92 1.47
N LYS A 1170 -8.11 -32.93 1.58
CA LYS A 1170 -9.55 -33.16 1.72
C LYS A 1170 -10.14 -33.91 0.53
N ALA A 1171 -9.85 -33.49 -0.70
CA ALA A 1171 -10.33 -34.18 -1.90
C ALA A 1171 -9.81 -35.62 -1.98
N LYS A 1172 -8.54 -35.85 -1.62
CA LYS A 1172 -7.94 -37.19 -1.55
C LYS A 1172 -8.62 -38.07 -0.50
N SER A 1173 -8.93 -37.51 0.68
CA SER A 1173 -9.66 -38.23 1.73
C SER A 1173 -11.09 -38.62 1.29
N ALA A 1174 -11.72 -37.79 0.45
CA ALA A 1174 -13.02 -38.06 -0.16
C ALA A 1174 -12.96 -38.94 -1.43
N LYS A 1175 -11.79 -39.52 -1.76
CA LYS A 1175 -11.54 -40.31 -2.99
C LYS A 1175 -11.86 -39.57 -4.31
N GLY A 1176 -11.84 -38.24 -4.31
CA GLY A 1176 -12.05 -37.40 -5.50
C GLY A 1176 -10.77 -37.12 -6.29
N LYS A 1177 -10.91 -36.50 -7.47
CA LYS A 1177 -9.79 -36.02 -8.29
C LYS A 1177 -9.11 -34.82 -7.64
N ILE A 1178 -7.79 -34.90 -7.44
CA ILE A 1178 -6.99 -33.79 -6.91
C ILE A 1178 -6.88 -32.64 -7.92
N SER A 1179 -6.77 -31.41 -7.40
CA SER A 1179 -6.53 -30.23 -8.22
C SER A 1179 -5.05 -30.14 -8.65
N LYS A 1180 -4.81 -29.69 -9.89
CA LYS A 1180 -3.48 -29.39 -10.45
C LYS A 1180 -3.32 -27.88 -10.59
N GLY A 1181 -2.14 -27.37 -10.25
CA GLY A 1181 -1.82 -25.97 -10.41
C GLY A 1181 -0.33 -25.71 -10.60
N LYS A 1182 -0.01 -24.62 -11.30
CA LYS A 1182 1.36 -24.14 -11.54
C LYS A 1182 1.69 -23.06 -10.49
N LYS A 1183 2.91 -23.10 -9.94
CA LYS A 1183 3.42 -22.01 -9.09
C LYS A 1183 3.58 -20.75 -9.92
N VAL A 1184 3.15 -19.61 -9.37
CA VAL A 1184 3.23 -18.32 -10.06
C VAL A 1184 3.76 -17.27 -9.12
N LEU A 1185 4.51 -16.33 -9.68
CA LEU A 1185 4.98 -15.16 -8.99
C LEU A 1185 4.00 -13.99 -9.22
N LEU A 1186 3.44 -13.44 -8.14
CA LEU A 1186 2.49 -12.32 -8.18
C LEU A 1186 3.10 -11.04 -7.63
N GLY A 1187 2.66 -9.89 -8.17
CA GLY A 1187 3.00 -8.59 -7.60
C GLY A 1187 2.42 -8.40 -6.20
N LEU A 1188 2.99 -7.48 -5.41
CA LEU A 1188 2.60 -7.26 -4.01
C LEU A 1188 1.11 -6.99 -3.81
N ILE A 1189 0.47 -6.19 -4.68
CA ILE A 1189 -0.97 -5.89 -4.55
C ILE A 1189 -1.81 -7.17 -4.69
N GLN A 1190 -1.50 -7.98 -5.71
CA GLN A 1190 -2.23 -9.22 -5.94
C GLN A 1190 -1.95 -10.25 -4.85
N ALA A 1191 -0.70 -10.33 -4.36
CA ALA A 1191 -0.33 -11.20 -3.24
C ALA A 1191 -1.08 -10.83 -1.95
N ALA A 1192 -1.25 -9.53 -1.65
CA ALA A 1192 -1.99 -9.05 -0.49
C ALA A 1192 -3.52 -9.27 -0.60
N LEU A 1193 -4.09 -9.17 -1.81
CA LEU A 1193 -5.53 -9.43 -2.05
C LEU A 1193 -5.87 -10.92 -2.03
N THR A 1194 -4.91 -11.79 -2.36
CA THR A 1194 -5.05 -13.26 -2.36
C THR A 1194 -4.62 -13.89 -1.03
N THR A 1195 -4.68 -13.11 0.06
CA THR A 1195 -4.49 -13.62 1.41
C THR A 1195 -5.66 -14.51 1.81
N GLY A 1196 -5.43 -15.47 2.70
CA GLY A 1196 -6.48 -16.39 3.17
C GLY A 1196 -7.53 -15.76 4.09
N SER A 1197 -7.40 -14.45 4.40
CA SER A 1197 -8.30 -13.69 5.26
C SER A 1197 -9.01 -12.61 4.45
N TRP A 1198 -10.35 -12.70 4.36
CA TRP A 1198 -11.14 -11.65 3.75
C TRP A 1198 -11.08 -10.34 4.55
N LEU A 1199 -10.91 -10.40 5.88
CA LEU A 1199 -10.81 -9.22 6.75
C LEU A 1199 -9.52 -8.43 6.48
N SER A 1200 -8.40 -9.14 6.32
CA SER A 1200 -7.12 -8.54 5.98
C SER A 1200 -7.14 -7.93 4.58
N ALA A 1201 -7.68 -8.63 3.59
CA ALA A 1201 -7.84 -8.14 2.23
C ALA A 1201 -8.77 -6.90 2.16
N ALA A 1202 -9.93 -6.95 2.82
CA ALA A 1202 -10.91 -5.87 2.83
C ALA A 1202 -10.36 -4.58 3.46
N SER A 1203 -9.50 -4.70 4.47
CA SER A 1203 -8.85 -3.55 5.12
C SER A 1203 -7.73 -2.92 4.28
N PHE A 1204 -7.23 -3.61 3.24
CA PHE A 1204 -6.18 -3.12 2.36
C PHE A 1204 -6.74 -2.24 1.23
N GLN A 1205 -7.41 -2.87 0.26
CA GLN A 1205 -7.98 -2.27 -0.96
C GLN A 1205 -9.20 -3.07 -1.44
N GLN A 1206 -9.97 -2.50 -2.38
CA GLN A 1206 -11.14 -3.16 -3.01
C GLN A 1206 -12.15 -3.75 -2.01
N THR A 1207 -12.34 -3.11 -0.86
CA THR A 1207 -13.18 -3.54 0.27
C THR A 1207 -14.55 -4.08 -0.18
N THR A 1208 -15.25 -3.37 -1.08
CA THR A 1208 -16.56 -3.79 -1.55
C THR A 1208 -16.53 -5.07 -2.39
N SER A 1209 -15.52 -5.25 -3.25
CA SER A 1209 -15.38 -6.47 -4.06
C SER A 1209 -15.10 -7.69 -3.18
N VAL A 1210 -14.16 -7.54 -2.23
CA VAL A 1210 -13.78 -8.62 -1.30
C VAL A 1210 -14.97 -9.05 -0.44
N LEU A 1211 -15.70 -8.10 0.15
CA LEU A 1211 -16.88 -8.43 0.97
C LEU A 1211 -18.02 -9.06 0.16
N THR A 1212 -18.16 -8.70 -1.12
CA THR A 1212 -19.19 -9.26 -2.00
C THR A 1212 -18.89 -10.72 -2.31
N GLU A 1213 -17.65 -11.06 -2.67
CA GLU A 1213 -17.28 -12.46 -2.93
C GLU A 1213 -17.35 -13.29 -1.64
N ALA A 1214 -16.81 -12.77 -0.53
CA ALA A 1214 -16.78 -13.48 0.75
C ALA A 1214 -18.19 -13.77 1.30
N SER A 1215 -19.15 -12.85 1.13
CA SER A 1215 -20.54 -13.04 1.60
C SER A 1215 -21.32 -14.08 0.79
N LEU A 1216 -21.04 -14.22 -0.51
CA LEU A 1216 -21.70 -15.22 -1.38
C LEU A 1216 -21.17 -16.64 -1.13
N LEU A 1217 -19.89 -16.77 -0.79
CA LEU A 1217 -19.24 -18.05 -0.49
C LEU A 1217 -19.33 -18.43 0.99
N ALA A 1218 -19.88 -17.54 1.80
CA ALA A 1218 -19.92 -17.61 3.25
C ALA A 1218 -18.55 -17.87 3.92
N GLU A 1219 -17.52 -17.14 3.49
CA GLU A 1219 -16.13 -17.43 3.90
C GLU A 1219 -15.92 -17.29 5.41
N VAL A 1220 -15.13 -18.22 5.97
CA VAL A 1220 -14.71 -18.22 7.37
C VAL A 1220 -13.24 -17.77 7.44
N ASP A 1221 -12.98 -16.74 8.23
CA ASP A 1221 -11.64 -16.24 8.52
C ASP A 1221 -11.15 -16.78 9.86
N ASN A 1222 -10.08 -17.59 9.82
CA ASN A 1222 -9.48 -18.25 10.99
C ASN A 1222 -8.47 -17.37 11.76
N LEU A 1223 -8.35 -16.08 11.42
CA LEU A 1223 -7.58 -15.11 12.21
C LEU A 1223 -6.10 -15.49 12.42
N ILE A 1224 -5.48 -16.11 11.41
CA ILE A 1224 -4.10 -16.64 11.47
C ILE A 1224 -3.06 -15.51 11.41
N GLY A 1225 -3.40 -14.39 10.78
CA GLY A 1225 -2.50 -13.25 10.59
C GLY A 1225 -2.46 -12.27 11.77
N LEU A 1226 -1.54 -11.31 11.71
CA LEU A 1226 -1.41 -10.27 12.73
C LEU A 1226 -2.55 -9.24 12.66
N LYS A 1227 -3.04 -8.93 11.46
CA LYS A 1227 -3.85 -7.74 11.19
C LYS A 1227 -5.29 -7.91 11.63
N GLU A 1228 -5.81 -9.11 11.40
CA GLU A 1228 -7.12 -9.59 11.80
C GLU A 1228 -7.28 -9.49 13.32
N ASN A 1229 -6.29 -9.99 14.07
CA ASN A 1229 -6.27 -9.93 15.53
C ASN A 1229 -6.19 -8.49 16.05
N VAL A 1230 -5.41 -7.62 15.43
CA VAL A 1230 -5.35 -6.18 15.79
C VAL A 1230 -6.70 -5.48 15.57
N ILE A 1231 -7.39 -5.78 14.46
CA ILE A 1231 -8.69 -5.19 14.13
C ILE A 1231 -9.74 -5.58 15.18
N ILE A 1232 -9.76 -6.86 15.57
CA ILE A 1232 -10.70 -7.41 16.55
C ILE A 1232 -10.34 -6.97 17.98
N GLY A 1233 -9.07 -6.70 18.26
CA GLY A 1233 -8.58 -6.40 19.61
C GLY A 1233 -8.12 -7.62 20.39
N ARG A 1234 -7.70 -8.68 19.69
CA ARG A 1234 -7.05 -9.87 20.25
C ARG A 1234 -5.54 -9.75 20.27
N LEU A 1235 -4.91 -10.60 21.08
CA LEU A 1235 -3.45 -10.76 21.06
C LEU A 1235 -3.02 -11.34 19.71
N ILE A 1236 -1.95 -10.79 19.16
CA ILE A 1236 -1.35 -11.27 17.91
C ILE A 1236 -0.71 -12.66 18.08
N PRO A 1237 -0.71 -13.53 17.06
CA PRO A 1237 -0.25 -14.94 17.14
C PRO A 1237 1.28 -15.09 17.14
N VAL A 1238 1.94 -14.45 18.10
CA VAL A 1238 3.41 -14.40 18.25
C VAL A 1238 3.92 -15.23 19.43
N SER A 1239 3.04 -15.84 20.24
CA SER A 1239 3.46 -16.73 21.34
C SER A 1239 3.17 -18.19 21.04
N LYS A 1240 4.04 -19.10 21.50
CA LYS A 1240 3.90 -20.55 21.27
C LYS A 1240 2.55 -21.11 21.74
N LYS A 1241 2.01 -20.59 22.86
CA LYS A 1241 0.68 -20.97 23.38
C LYS A 1241 -0.46 -20.49 22.48
N GLN A 1242 -0.35 -19.30 21.90
CA GLN A 1242 -1.35 -18.77 20.96
C GLN A 1242 -1.27 -19.42 19.59
N GLN A 1243 -0.08 -19.88 19.18
CA GLN A 1243 0.11 -20.66 17.96
C GLN A 1243 -0.42 -22.10 18.08
N LEU A 1244 -0.65 -22.60 19.30
CA LEU A 1244 -1.26 -23.92 19.57
C LEU A 1244 -2.79 -23.85 19.75
N LEU A 1245 -3.31 -22.67 20.12
CA LEU A 1245 -4.75 -22.38 20.23
C LEU A 1245 -5.41 -22.08 18.87
N GLN A 1246 -4.59 -21.85 17.84
CA GLN A 1246 -4.98 -21.65 16.45
C GLN A 1246 -4.49 -22.83 15.62
#